data_AF-A0A0B3RYG3-F1
#
_entry.id   AF-A0A0B3RYG3-F1
#
_cell.length_a   1.000
_cell.length_b   1.000
_cell.length_c   1.000
_cell.angle_alpha   90.00
_cell.angle_beta   90.00
_cell.angle_gamma   90.00
#
_symmetry.space_group_name_H-M   'P 1'
#
loop_
_entity.id
_entity.type
_entity.pdbx_description
1 polymer ?
#
loop_
_entity_poly.entity_id
_entity_poly.type
_entity_poly.pdbx_seq_one_letter_code
_entity_poly.pdbx_strand_id
1 'polypeptide(L)'
;MKRLILYTFYGVFALAGPAVAQDPHVVCVQRQLDALGFDPGPADGAIGPQTRGALGRLVSETEAREALEVLPGLSARAALGWCREIARLYPEARGPMPSSEGPQIWTPEGFDPMMRLELQIAFDEVARYFEERFGVALASRVQLVAANDPESLGRILRAAASHQEVGAAEVRRTAERNCRKSSRIGASMYRHHMVFCWREEFEAGNTARFEDFRVWLRRVMAHEFTHHLQRELAYDKVPQWVRRGQSVRPRMGPAWMVEGGAQVIEYRYIHDIHDSSLPRTKWLRLGASRSGLTLDGIRRKGEVREPNAYSTSFYAVHLLTERFGEETLVNYWRRLGETDRWETAFEDVFGIAMQDFERIFPTLTADPDAAQEFLANRDLDGDGLIAGSAAMPAPGNMAAQRRAQVVCVQRQLAALGLSPGAADGVPGPRTRAALADFVQRQGGSGRAVFDLLPDLSPGSAVAWCREIGATAPEAAELLPSAAPPEVVLAAEVPEAMGEVLRDLYGEARDAATGVYGLRAATAPVVIYAQDADELTGMLRRDYPGALGLSENEAGLHARSYCGAGADIARLATDLLPGRIVLCLPEEVTARLISGAASTEALSRRIAYDHAHHLLAEIGLRDPLMSDGVAGLRPAWMVIGTARGLARGRPSESGALPLVELQRDDGAMPLAQLRSRIPARLAGASATSELAVVLLSARYGEARLTEFWRRVAAQGDWKSAFETVYGQSVTGFEGVFETLRRDETAARAYATGQGAYPYTPEERALLGLPPAEVEEARAGGKVGIP
;
A
#
# COMPACT_ATOMS: atom_id res chain seq x y z
N MET A 1 -15.16 -88.78 -47.04
CA MET A 1 -14.11 -89.33 -46.15
C MET A 1 -12.99 -88.29 -46.01
N LYS A 2 -12.54 -88.02 -44.77
CA LYS A 2 -11.38 -87.19 -44.34
C LYS A 2 -11.62 -85.67 -44.35
N ARG A 3 -12.19 -85.08 -43.27
CA ARG A 3 -11.55 -84.47 -42.07
C ARG A 3 -10.50 -83.38 -42.41
N LEU A 4 -10.84 -82.11 -42.16
CA LEU A 4 -9.85 -81.07 -41.82
C LEU A 4 -10.48 -79.98 -40.91
N ILE A 5 -10.17 -80.13 -39.62
CA ILE A 5 -9.93 -79.18 -38.53
C ILE A 5 -10.49 -77.74 -38.69
N LEU A 6 -11.45 -77.43 -37.82
CA LEU A 6 -11.97 -76.11 -37.48
C LEU A 6 -10.94 -75.39 -36.57
N TYR A 7 -10.32 -74.30 -37.01
CA TYR A 7 -9.59 -73.37 -36.14
C TYR A 7 -10.49 -72.19 -35.82
N THR A 8 -10.98 -72.14 -34.57
CA THR A 8 -11.71 -71.01 -34.01
C THR A 8 -10.71 -69.90 -33.67
N PHE A 9 -10.59 -68.90 -34.54
CA PHE A 9 -9.92 -67.64 -34.21
C PHE A 9 -10.89 -66.77 -33.40
N TYR A 10 -10.74 -66.75 -32.07
CA TYR A 10 -11.27 -65.69 -31.23
C TYR A 10 -10.45 -64.42 -31.50
N GLY A 11 -10.92 -63.59 -32.43
CA GLY A 11 -10.41 -62.24 -32.62
C GLY A 11 -10.81 -61.37 -31.44
N VAL A 12 -9.88 -61.14 -30.51
CA VAL A 12 -9.95 -60.06 -29.53
C VAL A 12 -9.88 -58.73 -30.29
N PHE A 13 -11.02 -58.14 -30.61
CA PHE A 13 -11.08 -56.73 -30.98
C PHE A 13 -10.82 -55.91 -29.70
N ALA A 14 -9.56 -55.58 -29.46
CA ALA A 14 -9.21 -54.52 -28.53
C ALA A 14 -9.77 -53.21 -29.09
N LEU A 15 -10.90 -52.77 -28.55
CA LEU A 15 -11.40 -51.42 -28.69
C LEU A 15 -10.44 -50.49 -27.94
N ALA A 16 -9.31 -50.17 -28.56
CA ALA A 16 -8.51 -49.02 -28.15
C ALA A 16 -9.34 -47.78 -28.45
N GLY A 17 -10.09 -47.31 -27.45
CA GLY A 17 -10.69 -45.99 -27.48
C GLY A 17 -9.62 -44.94 -27.78
N PRO A 18 -9.95 -43.80 -28.40
CA PRO A 18 -8.99 -42.74 -28.62
C PRO A 18 -8.36 -42.38 -27.28
N ALA A 19 -7.03 -42.46 -27.19
CA ALA A 19 -6.29 -42.01 -26.02
C ALA A 19 -6.64 -40.53 -25.81
N VAL A 20 -7.50 -40.26 -24.82
CA VAL A 20 -7.80 -38.89 -24.41
C VAL A 20 -6.49 -38.33 -23.91
N ALA A 21 -6.00 -37.27 -24.56
CA ALA A 21 -4.77 -36.60 -24.14
C ALA A 21 -4.93 -36.17 -22.67
N GLN A 22 -4.04 -36.68 -21.81
CA GLN A 22 -4.06 -36.38 -20.38
C GLN A 22 -3.80 -34.88 -20.17
N ASP A 23 -4.57 -34.22 -19.31
CA ASP A 23 -4.29 -32.85 -18.93
C ASP A 23 -3.10 -32.82 -17.95
N PRO A 24 -1.93 -32.28 -18.36
CA PRO A 24 -0.72 -32.33 -17.54
C PRO A 24 -0.85 -31.57 -16.22
N HIS A 25 -1.75 -30.58 -16.14
CA HIS A 25 -1.98 -29.82 -14.92
C HIS A 25 -2.88 -30.56 -13.94
N VAL A 26 -3.85 -31.35 -14.44
CA VAL A 26 -4.62 -32.26 -13.58
C VAL A 26 -3.73 -33.38 -13.05
N VAL A 27 -2.87 -33.96 -13.90
CA VAL A 27 -1.85 -34.95 -13.48
C VAL A 27 -0.94 -34.37 -12.40
N CYS A 28 -0.50 -33.11 -12.55
CA CYS A 28 0.28 -32.41 -11.52
C CYS A 28 -0.47 -32.41 -10.17
N VAL A 29 -1.71 -31.90 -10.15
CA VAL A 29 -2.52 -31.84 -8.91
C VAL A 29 -2.71 -33.22 -8.29
N GLN A 30 -3.01 -34.25 -9.09
CA GLN A 30 -3.14 -35.63 -8.62
C GLN A 30 -1.83 -36.12 -7.97
N ARG A 31 -0.68 -35.92 -8.60
CA ARG A 31 0.61 -36.35 -8.04
C ARG A 31 1.01 -35.55 -6.79
N GLN A 32 0.64 -34.28 -6.71
CA GLN A 32 0.88 -33.47 -5.52
C GLN A 32 0.02 -33.92 -4.34
N LEU A 33 -1.26 -34.20 -4.57
CA LEU A 33 -2.14 -34.76 -3.55
C LEU A 33 -1.61 -36.10 -3.03
N ASP A 34 -1.19 -36.99 -3.92
CA ASP A 34 -0.55 -38.27 -3.56
C ASP A 34 0.73 -38.08 -2.74
N ALA A 35 1.61 -37.16 -3.16
CA ALA A 35 2.84 -36.82 -2.42
C ALA A 35 2.57 -36.28 -1.01
N LEU A 36 1.43 -35.62 -0.81
CA LEU A 36 0.97 -35.10 0.48
C LEU A 36 0.12 -36.11 1.28
N GLY A 37 -0.03 -37.35 0.78
CA GLY A 37 -0.78 -38.43 1.45
C GLY A 37 -2.30 -38.39 1.23
N PHE A 38 -2.81 -37.54 0.35
CA PHE A 38 -4.23 -37.48 -0.03
C PHE A 38 -4.47 -38.30 -1.30
N ASP A 39 -4.88 -39.56 -1.16
CA ASP A 39 -5.15 -40.46 -2.31
C ASP A 39 -6.18 -39.86 -3.29
N PRO A 40 -5.76 -39.42 -4.49
CA PRO A 40 -6.62 -38.81 -5.50
C PRO A 40 -7.12 -39.82 -6.55
N GLY A 41 -6.79 -41.11 -6.40
CA GLY A 41 -6.89 -42.11 -7.46
C GLY A 41 -5.71 -42.05 -8.44
N PRO A 42 -5.81 -42.72 -9.61
CA PRO A 42 -4.74 -42.74 -10.60
C PRO A 42 -4.45 -41.33 -11.15
N ALA A 43 -3.17 -41.01 -11.35
CA ALA A 43 -2.73 -39.76 -11.97
C ALA A 43 -2.92 -39.81 -13.50
N ASP A 44 -4.18 -39.87 -13.94
CA ASP A 44 -4.63 -40.06 -15.32
C ASP A 44 -5.04 -38.75 -16.03
N GLY A 45 -5.01 -37.62 -15.34
CA GLY A 45 -5.42 -36.32 -15.87
C GLY A 45 -6.94 -36.12 -15.94
N ALA A 46 -7.74 -37.00 -15.34
CA ALA A 46 -9.18 -36.88 -15.25
C ALA A 46 -9.65 -36.43 -13.85
N ILE A 47 -10.55 -35.45 -13.79
CA ILE A 47 -11.08 -34.94 -12.52
C ILE A 47 -12.24 -35.83 -12.04
N GLY A 48 -11.91 -36.92 -11.34
CA GLY A 48 -12.86 -37.87 -10.76
C GLY A 48 -13.32 -37.55 -9.32
N PRO A 49 -14.28 -38.31 -8.77
CA PRO A 49 -14.72 -38.16 -7.37
C PRO A 49 -13.59 -38.33 -6.35
N GLN A 50 -12.64 -39.24 -6.59
CA GLN A 50 -11.48 -39.44 -5.71
C GLN A 50 -10.59 -38.20 -5.68
N THR A 51 -10.23 -37.65 -6.85
CA THR A 51 -9.43 -36.42 -6.95
C THR A 51 -10.11 -35.24 -6.26
N ARG A 52 -11.43 -35.05 -6.44
CA ARG A 52 -12.18 -33.99 -5.73
C ARG A 52 -12.23 -34.22 -4.22
N GLY A 53 -12.40 -35.47 -3.79
CA GLY A 53 -12.41 -35.84 -2.37
C GLY A 53 -11.06 -35.61 -1.69
N ALA A 54 -9.97 -36.01 -2.35
CA ALA A 54 -8.60 -35.75 -1.91
C ALA A 54 -8.31 -34.26 -1.78
N LEU A 55 -8.67 -33.48 -2.80
CA LEU A 55 -8.51 -32.03 -2.74
C LEU A 55 -9.35 -31.40 -1.63
N GLY A 56 -10.60 -31.84 -1.45
CA GLY A 56 -11.46 -31.38 -0.36
C GLY A 56 -10.85 -31.64 1.02
N ARG A 57 -10.25 -32.83 1.22
CA ARG A 57 -9.51 -33.16 2.45
C ARG A 57 -8.29 -32.28 2.63
N LEU A 58 -7.47 -32.07 1.59
CA LEU A 58 -6.34 -31.14 1.65
C LEU A 58 -6.81 -29.76 2.14
N VAL A 59 -7.89 -29.24 1.57
CA VAL A 59 -8.44 -27.92 1.95
C VAL A 59 -8.99 -27.92 3.38
N SER A 60 -9.65 -28.98 3.84
CA SER A 60 -10.30 -29.00 5.16
C SER A 60 -9.40 -29.43 6.31
N GLU A 61 -8.37 -30.23 6.06
CA GLU A 61 -7.54 -30.90 7.07
C GLU A 61 -6.17 -30.23 7.26
N THR A 62 -5.86 -29.18 6.50
CA THR A 62 -4.58 -28.47 6.59
C THR A 62 -4.75 -27.01 7.04
N GLU A 63 -3.67 -26.46 7.60
CA GLU A 63 -3.59 -25.04 7.97
C GLU A 63 -3.60 -24.11 6.73
N ALA A 64 -3.41 -24.64 5.52
CA ALA A 64 -3.43 -23.89 4.27
C ALA A 64 -4.83 -23.64 3.71
N ARG A 65 -5.88 -24.01 4.45
CA ARG A 65 -7.29 -23.84 4.08
C ARG A 65 -7.60 -22.47 3.50
N GLU A 66 -7.24 -21.39 4.20
CA GLU A 66 -7.57 -20.02 3.80
C GLU A 66 -6.94 -19.65 2.44
N ALA A 67 -5.72 -20.12 2.17
CA ALA A 67 -5.02 -19.86 0.91
C ALA A 67 -5.56 -20.69 -0.26
N LEU A 68 -6.17 -21.85 0.01
CA LEU A 68 -6.70 -22.75 -1.02
C LEU A 68 -8.20 -22.57 -1.29
N GLU A 69 -9.00 -22.14 -0.30
CA GLU A 69 -10.45 -21.92 -0.46
C GLU A 69 -10.78 -20.75 -1.41
N VAL A 70 -9.86 -19.79 -1.57
CA VAL A 70 -10.02 -18.68 -2.51
C VAL A 70 -9.88 -19.11 -3.98
N LEU A 71 -9.32 -20.30 -4.24
CA LEU A 71 -9.13 -20.81 -5.59
C LEU A 71 -10.46 -21.30 -6.18
N PRO A 72 -10.70 -21.07 -7.49
CA PRO A 72 -11.86 -21.63 -8.16
C PRO A 72 -11.90 -23.16 -8.04
N GLY A 73 -13.10 -23.73 -8.02
CA GLY A 73 -13.27 -25.18 -8.00
C GLY A 73 -12.46 -25.89 -9.09
N LEU A 74 -11.85 -27.03 -8.73
CA LEU A 74 -10.95 -27.76 -9.63
C LEU A 74 -11.64 -28.10 -10.96
N SER A 75 -11.03 -27.61 -12.03
CA SER A 75 -11.40 -27.82 -13.43
C SER A 75 -10.12 -27.88 -14.27
N ALA A 76 -10.18 -28.36 -15.51
CA ALA A 76 -9.02 -28.34 -16.42
C ALA A 76 -8.40 -26.93 -16.51
N ARG A 77 -9.23 -25.88 -16.49
CA ARG A 77 -8.79 -24.48 -16.45
C ARG A 77 -8.05 -24.13 -15.16
N ALA A 78 -8.65 -24.44 -14.01
CA ALA A 78 -8.11 -24.06 -12.70
C ALA A 78 -6.97 -24.99 -12.24
N ALA A 79 -6.81 -26.16 -12.84
CA ALA A 79 -5.82 -27.16 -12.44
C ALA A 79 -4.39 -26.61 -12.45
N LEU A 80 -4.06 -25.73 -13.40
CA LEU A 80 -2.77 -25.03 -13.41
C LEU A 80 -2.55 -24.17 -12.16
N GLY A 81 -3.58 -23.44 -11.74
CA GLY A 81 -3.56 -22.64 -10.52
C GLY A 81 -3.38 -23.50 -9.29
N TRP A 82 -4.17 -24.57 -9.17
CA TRP A 82 -4.04 -25.55 -8.09
C TRP A 82 -2.64 -26.17 -8.05
N CYS A 83 -2.11 -26.61 -9.19
CA CYS A 83 -0.77 -27.19 -9.31
C CYS A 83 0.31 -26.24 -8.76
N ARG A 84 0.21 -24.95 -9.09
CA ARG A 84 1.15 -23.92 -8.60
C ARG A 84 0.98 -23.63 -7.11
N GLU A 85 -0.24 -23.37 -6.66
CA GLU A 85 -0.46 -22.90 -5.28
C GLU A 85 -0.20 -24.02 -4.27
N ILE A 86 -0.50 -25.28 -4.59
CA ILE A 86 -0.12 -26.42 -3.76
C ILE A 86 1.42 -26.49 -3.63
N ALA A 87 2.17 -26.42 -4.74
CA ALA A 87 3.64 -26.41 -4.69
C ALA A 87 4.24 -25.22 -3.94
N ARG A 88 3.56 -24.06 -3.97
CA ARG A 88 3.98 -22.87 -3.21
C ARG A 88 3.82 -23.07 -1.71
N LEU A 89 2.74 -23.72 -1.29
CA LEU A 89 2.43 -23.96 0.13
C LEU A 89 3.18 -25.18 0.68
N TYR A 90 3.46 -26.17 -0.17
CA TYR A 90 4.11 -27.43 0.18
C TYR A 90 5.31 -27.69 -0.75
N PRO A 91 6.53 -27.24 -0.37
CA PRO A 91 7.73 -27.40 -1.19
C PRO A 91 8.04 -28.85 -1.59
N GLU A 92 7.68 -29.83 -0.75
CA GLU A 92 7.79 -31.27 -1.03
C GLU A 92 6.91 -31.73 -2.20
N ALA A 93 5.81 -31.02 -2.47
CA ALA A 93 4.91 -31.25 -3.60
C ALA A 93 5.32 -30.48 -4.86
N ARG A 94 6.55 -29.94 -4.93
CA ARG A 94 7.00 -29.14 -6.07
C ARG A 94 7.44 -29.98 -7.27
N GLY A 95 8.02 -31.15 -7.03
CA GLY A 95 8.58 -32.03 -8.08
C GLY A 95 7.61 -32.42 -9.22
N PRO A 96 6.31 -32.63 -8.97
CA PRO A 96 5.33 -32.94 -10.01
C PRO A 96 4.96 -31.79 -10.96
N MET A 97 5.42 -30.56 -10.73
CA MET A 97 5.11 -29.45 -11.64
C MET A 97 5.77 -29.68 -13.02
N PRO A 98 5.04 -29.52 -14.14
CA PRO A 98 5.63 -29.60 -15.48
C PRO A 98 6.86 -28.70 -15.71
N SER A 99 6.91 -27.54 -15.06
CA SER A 99 8.03 -26.60 -15.14
C SER A 99 9.33 -27.14 -14.53
N SER A 100 9.29 -28.15 -13.66
CA SER A 100 10.48 -28.77 -13.06
C SER A 100 11.39 -29.48 -14.07
N GLU A 101 10.90 -29.76 -15.28
CA GLU A 101 11.68 -30.35 -16.38
C GLU A 101 12.45 -29.32 -17.22
N GLY A 102 12.35 -28.02 -16.90
CA GLY A 102 12.92 -26.93 -17.69
C GLY A 102 12.17 -26.68 -19.01
N PRO A 103 12.50 -25.63 -19.77
CA PRO A 103 11.83 -25.32 -21.02
C PRO A 103 12.14 -26.37 -22.12
N GLN A 104 11.23 -26.56 -23.06
CA GLN A 104 11.49 -27.34 -24.26
C GLN A 104 11.94 -26.41 -25.39
N ILE A 105 13.15 -26.58 -25.92
CA ILE A 105 13.70 -25.68 -26.93
C ILE A 105 13.60 -26.29 -28.33
N TRP A 106 12.91 -25.60 -29.23
CA TRP A 106 12.69 -25.93 -30.63
C TRP A 106 13.44 -24.96 -31.54
N THR A 107 14.40 -25.49 -32.30
CA THR A 107 15.24 -24.74 -33.23
C THR A 107 15.40 -25.52 -34.53
N PRO A 108 15.67 -24.88 -35.68
CA PRO A 108 15.93 -25.59 -36.93
C PRO A 108 17.20 -26.45 -36.83
N GLU A 109 17.33 -27.40 -37.75
CA GLU A 109 18.58 -28.15 -37.92
C GLU A 109 19.72 -27.19 -38.29
N GLY A 110 20.90 -27.41 -37.71
CA GLY A 110 22.06 -26.52 -37.91
C GLY A 110 22.02 -25.20 -37.15
N PHE A 111 21.01 -24.97 -36.30
CA PHE A 111 20.97 -23.80 -35.43
C PHE A 111 22.16 -23.79 -34.47
N ASP A 112 22.80 -22.63 -34.31
CA ASP A 112 24.00 -22.47 -33.49
C ASP A 112 23.79 -23.02 -32.06
N PRO A 113 24.56 -24.05 -31.64
CA PRO A 113 24.44 -24.63 -30.30
C PRO A 113 24.66 -23.63 -29.17
N MET A 114 25.52 -22.63 -29.35
CA MET A 114 25.76 -21.58 -28.35
C MET A 114 24.55 -20.68 -28.20
N MET A 115 23.89 -20.32 -29.30
CA MET A 115 22.66 -19.51 -29.25
C MET A 115 21.51 -20.29 -28.59
N ARG A 116 21.44 -21.60 -28.87
CA ARG A 116 20.50 -22.51 -28.18
C ARG A 116 20.75 -22.57 -26.68
N LEU A 117 22.03 -22.61 -26.26
CA LEU A 117 22.40 -22.60 -24.85
C LEU A 117 22.05 -21.25 -24.19
N GLU A 118 22.31 -20.11 -24.84
CA GLU A 118 21.95 -18.80 -24.30
C GLU A 118 20.43 -18.61 -24.13
N LEU A 119 19.60 -19.22 -24.99
CA LEU A 119 18.14 -19.26 -24.76
C LEU A 119 17.77 -19.94 -23.44
N GLN A 120 18.40 -21.07 -23.15
CA GLN A 120 18.20 -21.80 -21.90
C GLN A 120 18.65 -20.96 -20.70
N ILE A 121 19.87 -20.42 -20.76
CA ILE A 121 20.44 -19.60 -19.69
C ILE A 121 19.58 -18.36 -19.42
N ALA A 122 19.20 -17.62 -20.47
CA ALA A 122 18.35 -16.44 -20.33
C ALA A 122 17.00 -16.79 -19.70
N PHE A 123 16.39 -17.92 -20.09
CA PHE A 123 15.15 -18.39 -19.48
C PHE A 123 15.33 -18.71 -17.98
N ASP A 124 16.37 -19.46 -17.62
CA ASP A 124 16.61 -19.87 -16.23
C ASP A 124 16.94 -18.68 -15.33
N GLU A 125 17.70 -17.71 -15.82
CA GLU A 125 18.00 -16.47 -15.09
C GLU A 125 16.74 -15.63 -14.84
N VAL A 126 15.91 -15.45 -15.88
CA VAL A 126 14.64 -14.72 -15.74
C VAL A 126 13.68 -15.48 -14.83
N ALA A 127 13.54 -16.80 -14.97
CA ALA A 127 12.69 -17.61 -14.11
C ALA A 127 13.09 -17.48 -12.63
N ARG A 128 14.40 -17.54 -12.35
CA ARG A 128 14.95 -17.35 -11.00
C ARG A 128 14.66 -15.95 -10.47
N TYR A 129 14.85 -14.91 -11.30
CA TYR A 129 14.53 -13.54 -10.92
C TYR A 129 13.08 -13.39 -10.46
N PHE A 130 12.12 -13.99 -11.18
CA PHE A 130 10.72 -13.94 -10.80
C PHE A 130 10.43 -14.68 -9.48
N GLU A 131 11.08 -15.82 -9.26
CA GLU A 131 10.94 -16.56 -8.02
C GLU A 131 11.54 -15.79 -6.83
N GLU A 132 12.73 -15.23 -6.98
CA GLU A 132 13.41 -14.47 -5.91
C GLU A 132 12.70 -13.15 -5.60
N ARG A 133 12.29 -12.40 -6.63
CA ARG A 133 11.69 -11.07 -6.46
C ARG A 133 10.21 -11.12 -6.08
N PHE A 134 9.44 -12.04 -6.68
CA PHE A 134 7.99 -12.07 -6.52
C PHE A 134 7.46 -13.32 -5.82
N GLY A 135 8.31 -14.30 -5.51
CA GLY A 135 7.88 -15.56 -4.90
C GLY A 135 7.00 -16.40 -5.83
N VAL A 136 7.15 -16.24 -7.15
CA VAL A 136 6.31 -16.95 -8.14
C VAL A 136 7.14 -17.85 -9.04
N ALA A 137 6.85 -19.14 -8.96
CA ALA A 137 7.32 -20.14 -9.92
C ALA A 137 6.24 -20.42 -10.96
N LEU A 138 6.68 -20.71 -12.20
CA LEU A 138 5.79 -21.25 -13.22
C LEU A 138 5.38 -22.68 -12.85
N ALA A 139 4.14 -23.06 -13.15
CA ALA A 139 3.70 -24.44 -13.05
C ALA A 139 3.66 -25.14 -14.41
N SER A 140 3.48 -24.39 -15.51
CA SER A 140 3.50 -24.98 -16.85
C SER A 140 4.90 -25.01 -17.46
N ARG A 141 5.13 -26.02 -18.31
CA ARG A 141 6.34 -26.14 -19.10
C ARG A 141 6.21 -25.27 -20.34
N VAL A 142 7.14 -24.32 -20.54
CA VAL A 142 7.17 -23.49 -21.75
C VAL A 142 7.94 -24.16 -22.88
N GLN A 143 7.52 -23.89 -24.12
CA GLN A 143 8.27 -24.20 -25.33
C GLN A 143 8.94 -22.93 -25.87
N LEU A 144 10.26 -22.91 -25.93
CA LEU A 144 11.02 -21.83 -26.58
C LEU A 144 11.20 -22.20 -28.05
N VAL A 145 10.71 -21.37 -28.97
CA VAL A 145 10.79 -21.58 -30.41
C VAL A 145 11.66 -20.48 -31.01
N ALA A 146 12.79 -20.83 -31.61
CA ALA A 146 13.70 -19.83 -32.18
C ALA A 146 14.23 -20.23 -33.56
N ALA A 147 14.44 -19.24 -34.42
CA ALA A 147 15.04 -19.39 -35.74
C ALA A 147 15.61 -18.04 -36.21
N ASN A 148 16.36 -18.05 -37.32
CA ASN A 148 17.04 -16.86 -37.83
C ASN A 148 16.35 -16.22 -39.05
N ASP A 149 15.30 -16.86 -39.55
CA ASP A 149 14.56 -16.42 -40.73
C ASP A 149 13.06 -16.78 -40.64
N PRO A 150 12.18 -16.06 -41.37
CA PRO A 150 10.74 -16.30 -41.32
C PRO A 150 10.30 -17.71 -41.75
N GLU A 151 11.00 -18.33 -42.71
CA GLU A 151 10.60 -19.63 -43.24
C GLU A 151 10.87 -20.73 -42.22
N SER A 152 12.09 -20.76 -41.67
CA SER A 152 12.48 -21.71 -40.64
C SER A 152 11.66 -21.51 -39.37
N LEU A 153 11.42 -20.26 -38.94
CA LEU A 153 10.56 -19.98 -37.79
C LEU A 153 9.15 -20.49 -38.00
N GLY A 154 8.55 -20.23 -39.17
CA GLY A 154 7.21 -20.71 -39.50
C GLY A 154 7.11 -22.23 -39.52
N ARG A 155 8.15 -22.92 -39.99
CA ARG A 155 8.23 -24.40 -40.03
C ARG A 155 8.32 -25.00 -38.63
N ILE A 156 9.25 -24.50 -37.81
CA ILE A 156 9.48 -25.00 -36.45
C ILE A 156 8.34 -24.64 -35.52
N LEU A 157 7.79 -23.42 -35.60
CA LEU A 157 6.61 -23.05 -34.83
C LEU A 157 5.41 -23.94 -35.17
N ARG A 158 5.21 -24.29 -36.44
CA ARG A 158 4.15 -25.25 -36.84
C ARG A 158 4.41 -26.64 -36.27
N ALA A 159 5.66 -27.09 -36.22
CA ALA A 159 6.01 -28.39 -35.64
C ALA A 159 5.80 -28.40 -34.11
N ALA A 160 6.25 -27.36 -33.41
CA ALA A 160 6.05 -27.19 -31.96
C ALA A 160 4.57 -27.00 -31.59
N ALA A 161 3.79 -26.35 -32.46
CA ALA A 161 2.35 -26.14 -32.30
C ALA A 161 1.50 -27.24 -32.94
N SER A 162 2.09 -28.38 -33.35
CA SER A 162 1.41 -29.43 -34.13
C SER A 162 0.20 -30.06 -33.44
N HIS A 163 0.03 -29.82 -32.13
CA HIS A 163 -1.12 -30.25 -31.33
C HIS A 163 -2.01 -29.11 -30.83
N GLN A 164 -1.74 -27.83 -31.16
CA GLN A 164 -2.42 -26.68 -30.58
C GLN A 164 -2.63 -25.49 -31.54
N GLU A 165 -3.90 -25.11 -31.71
CA GLU A 165 -4.49 -23.74 -31.72
C GLU A 165 -3.96 -22.60 -32.60
N VAL A 166 -2.72 -22.61 -33.11
CA VAL A 166 -2.19 -21.52 -33.92
C VAL A 166 -2.40 -21.83 -35.41
N GLY A 167 -3.39 -21.18 -36.01
CA GLY A 167 -3.69 -21.34 -37.43
C GLY A 167 -2.51 -20.99 -38.34
N ALA A 168 -2.36 -21.69 -39.46
CA ALA A 168 -1.21 -21.55 -40.37
C ALA A 168 -0.98 -20.10 -40.85
N ALA A 169 -2.05 -19.31 -41.01
CA ALA A 169 -1.95 -17.89 -41.36
C ALA A 169 -1.33 -17.05 -40.23
N GLU A 170 -1.65 -17.35 -38.97
CA GLU A 170 -1.06 -16.65 -37.81
C GLU A 170 0.40 -17.05 -37.60
N VAL A 171 0.74 -18.33 -37.79
CA VAL A 171 2.14 -18.80 -37.80
C VAL A 171 2.97 -18.00 -38.80
N ARG A 172 2.47 -17.86 -40.05
CA ARG A 172 3.18 -17.08 -41.09
C ARG A 172 3.32 -15.61 -40.69
N ARG A 173 2.23 -14.98 -40.22
CA ARG A 173 2.26 -13.56 -39.81
C ARG A 173 3.24 -13.32 -38.68
N THR A 174 3.29 -14.19 -37.67
CA THR A 174 4.24 -14.07 -36.56
C THR A 174 5.67 -14.28 -37.00
N ALA A 175 5.93 -15.27 -37.86
CA ALA A 175 7.26 -15.47 -38.37
C ALA A 175 7.77 -14.26 -39.16
N GLU A 176 6.93 -13.69 -40.04
CA GLU A 176 7.27 -12.46 -40.77
C GLU A 176 7.48 -11.28 -39.82
N ARG A 177 6.56 -11.08 -38.86
CA ARG A 177 6.61 -9.96 -37.91
C ARG A 177 7.84 -10.00 -37.01
N ASN A 178 8.19 -11.17 -36.47
CA ASN A 178 9.28 -11.28 -35.50
C ASN A 178 10.65 -11.24 -36.20
N CYS A 179 10.77 -11.80 -37.40
CA CYS A 179 12.03 -11.82 -38.12
C CYS A 179 12.29 -10.56 -38.96
N ARG A 180 11.26 -9.81 -39.36
CA ARG A 180 11.41 -8.59 -40.20
C ARG A 180 11.34 -7.28 -39.40
N LYS A 181 11.09 -7.31 -38.09
CA LYS A 181 11.17 -6.12 -37.24
C LYS A 181 12.57 -5.50 -37.34
N SER A 182 12.65 -4.18 -37.27
CA SER A 182 13.92 -3.44 -37.22
C SER A 182 14.66 -3.56 -35.88
N SER A 183 14.10 -4.28 -34.91
CA SER A 183 14.73 -4.55 -33.61
C SER A 183 15.72 -5.72 -33.71
N ARG A 184 16.75 -5.71 -32.84
CA ARG A 184 17.83 -6.72 -32.82
C ARG A 184 17.30 -8.15 -32.63
N ILE A 185 16.25 -8.31 -31.80
CA ILE A 185 15.50 -9.56 -31.58
C ILE A 185 14.01 -9.21 -31.67
N GLY A 186 13.22 -10.02 -32.36
CA GLY A 186 11.76 -9.96 -32.34
C GLY A 186 11.19 -11.16 -31.61
N ALA A 187 10.16 -10.95 -30.79
CA ALA A 187 9.54 -12.02 -30.04
C ALA A 187 8.02 -11.89 -29.93
N SER A 188 7.38 -12.99 -29.53
CA SER A 188 5.95 -13.07 -29.21
C SER A 188 5.65 -14.24 -28.29
N MET A 189 4.66 -14.07 -27.41
CA MET A 189 4.18 -15.12 -26.52
C MET A 189 2.78 -15.64 -26.88
N TYR A 190 2.69 -16.94 -27.17
CA TYR A 190 1.43 -17.68 -27.27
C TYR A 190 1.01 -18.27 -25.92
N ARG A 191 0.09 -19.24 -25.86
CA ARG A 191 -0.25 -19.91 -24.60
C ARG A 191 0.93 -20.72 -24.06
N HIS A 192 1.58 -21.50 -24.91
CA HIS A 192 2.64 -22.42 -24.50
C HIS A 192 3.99 -22.14 -25.18
N HIS A 193 4.02 -21.24 -26.15
CA HIS A 193 5.20 -21.00 -27.00
C HIS A 193 5.71 -19.56 -26.85
N MET A 194 6.95 -19.42 -26.37
CA MET A 194 7.72 -18.18 -26.50
C MET A 194 8.48 -18.25 -27.81
N VAL A 195 8.21 -17.32 -28.72
CA VAL A 195 8.71 -17.36 -30.09
C VAL A 195 9.71 -16.24 -30.27
N PHE A 196 10.93 -16.57 -30.68
CA PHE A 196 12.02 -15.61 -30.92
C PHE A 196 12.50 -15.68 -32.36
N CYS A 197 12.93 -14.54 -32.88
CA CYS A 197 13.68 -14.44 -34.12
C CYS A 197 14.73 -13.35 -34.04
N TRP A 198 15.89 -13.60 -34.64
CA TRP A 198 16.93 -12.61 -34.83
C TRP A 198 17.69 -12.93 -36.11
N ARG A 199 18.54 -12.02 -36.57
CA ARG A 199 19.29 -12.22 -37.82
C ARG A 199 20.62 -12.93 -37.52
N GLU A 200 21.14 -13.70 -38.48
CA GLU A 200 22.43 -14.43 -38.37
C GLU A 200 23.62 -13.52 -38.05
N GLU A 201 23.51 -12.20 -38.25
CA GLU A 201 24.57 -11.23 -37.93
C GLU A 201 24.94 -11.12 -36.44
N PHE A 202 24.21 -11.82 -35.55
CA PHE A 202 24.45 -11.97 -34.10
C PHE A 202 25.09 -13.31 -33.70
N GLU A 203 25.59 -14.10 -34.66
CA GLU A 203 26.28 -15.37 -34.38
C GLU A 203 27.55 -15.20 -33.53
N ALA A 204 27.88 -16.25 -32.75
CA ALA A 204 28.92 -16.25 -31.71
C ALA A 204 30.34 -15.91 -32.21
N GLY A 205 30.58 -15.93 -33.52
CA GLY A 205 31.85 -15.55 -34.14
C GLY A 205 32.24 -14.07 -34.00
N ASN A 206 31.33 -13.20 -33.51
CA ASN A 206 31.61 -11.80 -33.22
C ASN A 206 31.32 -11.47 -31.75
N THR A 207 32.34 -11.53 -30.90
CA THR A 207 32.21 -11.42 -29.43
C THR A 207 31.47 -10.14 -28.98
N ALA A 208 31.76 -8.99 -29.59
CA ALA A 208 31.08 -7.73 -29.22
C ALA A 208 29.59 -7.75 -29.56
N ARG A 209 29.22 -8.34 -30.70
CA ARG A 209 27.80 -8.50 -31.08
C ARG A 209 27.09 -9.57 -30.26
N PHE A 210 27.82 -10.59 -29.82
CA PHE A 210 27.31 -11.65 -28.98
C PHE A 210 26.99 -11.17 -27.57
N GLU A 211 27.84 -10.35 -26.93
CA GLU A 211 27.53 -9.75 -25.63
C GLU A 211 26.32 -8.80 -25.71
N ASP A 212 26.26 -7.98 -26.77
CA ASP A 212 25.07 -7.18 -27.05
C ASP A 212 23.82 -8.06 -27.20
N PHE A 213 23.92 -9.16 -27.93
CA PHE A 213 22.83 -10.13 -28.09
C PHE A 213 22.39 -10.70 -26.74
N ARG A 214 23.32 -11.07 -25.85
CA ARG A 214 23.02 -11.65 -24.53
C ARG A 214 22.19 -10.71 -23.66
N VAL A 215 22.52 -9.42 -23.64
CA VAL A 215 21.75 -8.39 -22.91
C VAL A 215 20.36 -8.23 -23.51
N TRP A 216 20.26 -8.12 -24.84
CA TRP A 216 18.97 -7.97 -25.52
C TRP A 216 18.09 -9.21 -25.39
N LEU A 217 18.67 -10.41 -25.41
CA LEU A 217 17.94 -11.65 -25.25
C LEU A 217 17.31 -11.73 -23.87
N ARG A 218 18.05 -11.44 -22.80
CA ARG A 218 17.55 -11.46 -21.42
C ARG A 218 16.43 -10.42 -21.21
N ARG A 219 16.60 -9.22 -21.78
CA ARG A 219 15.57 -8.17 -21.82
C ARG A 219 14.26 -8.69 -22.44
N VAL A 220 14.33 -9.19 -23.67
CA VAL A 220 13.16 -9.68 -24.40
C VAL A 220 12.59 -10.95 -23.73
N MET A 221 13.44 -11.80 -23.16
CA MET A 221 13.03 -12.96 -22.38
C MET A 221 12.20 -12.54 -21.16
N ALA A 222 12.61 -11.52 -20.40
CA ALA A 222 11.83 -11.00 -19.27
C ALA A 222 10.45 -10.48 -19.70
N HIS A 223 10.36 -9.78 -20.84
CA HIS A 223 9.08 -9.32 -21.41
C HIS A 223 8.16 -10.50 -21.76
N GLU A 224 8.65 -11.47 -22.54
CA GLU A 224 7.83 -12.62 -22.97
C GLU A 224 7.53 -13.60 -21.82
N PHE A 225 8.44 -13.74 -20.86
CA PHE A 225 8.22 -14.47 -19.62
C PHE A 225 7.07 -13.87 -18.82
N THR A 226 7.00 -12.54 -18.74
CA THR A 226 5.88 -11.85 -18.11
C THR A 226 4.57 -12.25 -18.78
N HIS A 227 4.48 -12.23 -20.12
CA HIS A 227 3.27 -12.69 -20.81
C HIS A 227 2.92 -14.16 -20.53
N HIS A 228 3.91 -15.03 -20.42
CA HIS A 228 3.69 -16.42 -20.06
C HIS A 228 3.09 -16.54 -18.65
N LEU A 229 3.67 -15.81 -17.69
CA LEU A 229 3.22 -15.76 -16.30
C LEU A 229 1.81 -15.18 -16.19
N GLN A 230 1.53 -14.07 -16.87
CA GLN A 230 0.20 -13.45 -16.92
C GLN A 230 -0.87 -14.47 -17.34
N ARG A 231 -0.59 -15.29 -18.37
CA ARG A 231 -1.50 -16.36 -18.82
C ARG A 231 -1.66 -17.47 -17.79
N GLU A 232 -0.60 -17.84 -17.06
CA GLU A 232 -0.71 -18.84 -16.00
C GLU A 232 -1.55 -18.34 -14.82
N LEU A 233 -1.32 -17.10 -14.40
CA LEU A 233 -2.02 -16.49 -13.28
C LEU A 233 -3.49 -16.22 -13.61
N ALA A 234 -3.80 -15.82 -14.84
CA ALA A 234 -5.18 -15.59 -15.33
C ALA A 234 -5.93 -16.86 -15.75
N TYR A 235 -5.31 -18.04 -15.65
CA TYR A 235 -5.85 -19.32 -16.14
C TYR A 235 -6.27 -19.29 -17.63
N ASP A 236 -5.46 -18.66 -18.47
CA ASP A 236 -5.63 -18.59 -19.94
C ASP A 236 -4.72 -19.56 -20.70
N LYS A 237 -4.31 -20.67 -20.07
CA LYS A 237 -3.60 -21.77 -20.75
C LYS A 237 -4.53 -22.82 -21.38
N VAL A 238 -5.85 -22.66 -21.23
CA VAL A 238 -6.86 -23.54 -21.83
C VAL A 238 -7.68 -22.75 -22.85
N PRO A 239 -7.86 -23.26 -24.08
CA PRO A 239 -8.64 -22.58 -25.12
C PRO A 239 -10.08 -22.35 -24.69
N GLN A 240 -10.62 -21.21 -25.12
CA GLN A 240 -12.02 -20.88 -24.96
C GLN A 240 -12.75 -21.11 -26.28
N TRP A 241 -13.60 -22.14 -26.32
CA TRP A 241 -14.43 -22.44 -27.48
C TRP A 241 -15.63 -21.50 -27.52
N VAL A 242 -15.64 -20.60 -28.51
CA VAL A 242 -16.73 -19.65 -28.72
C VAL A 242 -17.66 -20.18 -29.81
N ARG A 243 -18.96 -20.36 -29.50
CA ARG A 243 -19.94 -20.72 -30.55
C ARG A 243 -20.17 -19.52 -31.46
N ARG A 244 -20.41 -19.78 -32.75
CA ARG A 244 -20.68 -18.74 -33.75
C ARG A 244 -21.83 -17.84 -33.27
N GLY A 245 -21.57 -16.53 -33.15
CA GLY A 245 -22.53 -15.53 -32.68
C GLY A 245 -22.45 -15.18 -31.19
N GLN A 246 -21.61 -15.87 -30.40
CA GLN A 246 -21.33 -15.47 -29.02
C GLN A 246 -20.13 -14.52 -28.97
N SER A 247 -20.28 -13.37 -28.30
CA SER A 247 -19.14 -12.55 -27.88
C SER A 247 -18.68 -13.02 -26.52
N VAL A 248 -17.42 -13.44 -26.41
CA VAL A 248 -16.84 -13.82 -25.12
C VAL A 248 -15.71 -12.85 -24.79
N ARG A 249 -15.72 -12.38 -23.54
CA ARG A 249 -14.77 -11.41 -23.05
C ARG A 249 -13.35 -12.00 -23.02
N PRO A 250 -12.32 -11.26 -23.46
CA PRO A 250 -10.93 -11.68 -23.30
C PRO A 250 -10.55 -11.87 -21.84
N ARG A 251 -9.89 -13.00 -21.52
CA ARG A 251 -9.44 -13.34 -20.16
C ARG A 251 -8.25 -12.53 -19.69
N MET A 252 -7.32 -12.20 -20.59
CA MET A 252 -6.05 -11.53 -20.27
C MET A 252 -6.18 -10.03 -19.92
N GLY A 253 -7.38 -9.52 -19.67
CA GLY A 253 -7.54 -8.10 -19.39
C GLY A 253 -7.38 -7.20 -20.61
N PRO A 254 -7.25 -5.88 -20.41
CA PRO A 254 -7.08 -4.93 -21.49
C PRO A 254 -5.63 -4.97 -22.00
N ALA A 255 -5.44 -4.75 -23.30
CA ALA A 255 -4.11 -4.84 -23.92
C ALA A 255 -3.08 -3.90 -23.30
N TRP A 256 -3.50 -2.75 -22.77
CA TRP A 256 -2.60 -1.81 -22.11
C TRP A 256 -2.02 -2.37 -20.79
N MET A 257 -2.80 -3.16 -20.02
CA MET A 257 -2.31 -3.78 -18.79
C MET A 257 -1.39 -4.97 -19.09
N VAL A 258 -1.70 -5.73 -20.15
CA VAL A 258 -0.89 -6.85 -20.64
C VAL A 258 0.50 -6.40 -21.06
N GLU A 259 0.59 -5.49 -22.03
CA GLU A 259 1.88 -5.00 -22.54
C GLU A 259 2.57 -4.05 -21.56
N GLY A 260 1.82 -3.20 -20.86
CA GLY A 260 2.37 -2.28 -19.86
C GLY A 260 3.03 -3.03 -18.71
N GLY A 261 2.42 -4.11 -18.22
CA GLY A 261 3.00 -4.97 -17.19
C GLY A 261 4.29 -5.66 -17.65
N ALA A 262 4.31 -6.16 -18.89
CA ALA A 262 5.52 -6.74 -19.46
C ALA A 262 6.64 -5.71 -19.64
N GLN A 263 6.32 -4.47 -20.05
CA GLN A 263 7.29 -3.37 -20.13
C GLN A 263 7.85 -2.95 -18.77
N VAL A 264 7.01 -2.86 -17.73
CA VAL A 264 7.50 -2.53 -16.37
C VAL A 264 8.48 -3.59 -15.87
N ILE A 265 8.17 -4.87 -16.02
CA ILE A 265 9.05 -5.95 -15.56
C ILE A 265 10.32 -6.06 -16.39
N GLU A 266 10.22 -6.00 -17.72
CA GLU A 266 11.39 -5.89 -18.62
C GLU A 266 12.33 -4.78 -18.12
N TYR A 267 11.74 -3.65 -17.78
CA TYR A 267 12.45 -2.46 -17.36
C TYR A 267 13.11 -2.62 -15.97
N ARG A 268 12.42 -3.22 -15.00
CA ARG A 268 12.94 -3.51 -13.65
C ARG A 268 14.04 -4.59 -13.66
N TYR A 269 13.87 -5.64 -14.45
CA TYR A 269 14.87 -6.68 -14.61
C TYR A 269 16.22 -6.13 -15.11
N ILE A 270 16.18 -5.26 -16.12
CA ILE A 270 17.41 -4.62 -16.64
C ILE A 270 18.03 -3.64 -15.64
N HIS A 271 17.20 -2.93 -14.87
CA HIS A 271 17.68 -2.07 -13.78
C HIS A 271 18.48 -2.87 -12.75
N ASP A 272 17.88 -3.93 -12.22
CA ASP A 272 18.45 -4.72 -11.12
C ASP A 272 19.75 -5.42 -11.52
N ILE A 273 19.85 -5.89 -12.76
CA ILE A 273 21.01 -6.69 -13.22
C ILE A 273 22.15 -5.82 -13.72
N HIS A 274 21.84 -4.66 -14.32
CA HIS A 274 22.86 -3.80 -14.93
C HIS A 274 23.14 -2.51 -14.14
N ASP A 275 22.55 -2.35 -12.95
CA ASP A 275 22.68 -1.15 -12.10
C ASP A 275 22.45 0.15 -12.89
N SER A 276 21.47 0.11 -13.80
CA SER A 276 21.20 1.19 -14.74
C SER A 276 20.06 2.06 -14.24
N SER A 277 20.21 3.38 -14.09
CA SER A 277 19.16 4.23 -13.48
C SER A 277 17.76 4.02 -14.12
N LEU A 278 16.71 3.87 -13.31
CA LEU A 278 15.33 3.93 -13.78
C LEU A 278 15.07 5.17 -14.65
N PRO A 279 14.51 5.09 -15.88
CA PRO A 279 13.78 6.15 -16.52
C PRO A 279 12.92 6.84 -15.51
N ARG A 280 13.37 8.06 -15.21
CA ARG A 280 12.64 8.96 -14.33
C ARG A 280 11.21 9.02 -14.85
N THR A 281 10.24 8.90 -13.96
CA THR A 281 8.79 8.99 -14.25
C THR A 281 8.46 10.09 -15.27
N LYS A 282 9.20 11.22 -15.21
CA LYS A 282 9.18 12.32 -16.19
C LYS A 282 9.30 11.87 -17.67
N TRP A 283 10.22 10.97 -18.00
CA TRP A 283 10.47 10.51 -19.37
C TRP A 283 9.34 9.62 -19.89
N LEU A 284 8.85 8.71 -19.04
CA LEU A 284 7.71 7.86 -19.36
C LEU A 284 6.46 8.70 -19.58
N ARG A 285 6.22 9.70 -18.73
CA ARG A 285 5.14 10.68 -18.89
C ARG A 285 5.25 11.44 -20.21
N LEU A 286 6.44 11.95 -20.55
CA LEU A 286 6.67 12.66 -21.82
C LEU A 286 6.35 11.78 -23.04
N GLY A 287 6.73 10.50 -23.01
CA GLY A 287 6.40 9.53 -24.06
C GLY A 287 4.89 9.31 -24.19
N ALA A 288 4.20 9.07 -23.06
CA ALA A 288 2.75 8.91 -23.02
C ALA A 288 2.00 10.19 -23.45
N SER A 289 2.43 11.37 -23.00
CA SER A 289 1.84 12.66 -23.36
C SER A 289 1.93 12.92 -24.86
N ARG A 290 3.10 12.67 -25.49
CA ARG A 290 3.30 12.84 -26.94
C ARG A 290 2.49 11.85 -27.79
N SER A 291 2.08 10.72 -27.22
CA SER A 291 1.31 9.71 -27.96
C SER A 291 -0.10 10.20 -28.34
N GLY A 292 -0.71 11.05 -27.49
CA GLY A 292 -2.12 11.44 -27.59
C GLY A 292 -3.13 10.30 -27.40
N LEU A 293 -2.70 9.09 -27.03
CA LEU A 293 -3.56 7.93 -26.86
C LEU A 293 -4.14 7.86 -25.44
N THR A 294 -5.40 7.43 -25.33
CA THR A 294 -6.06 7.14 -24.05
C THR A 294 -6.08 5.64 -23.76
N LEU A 295 -6.13 5.26 -22.48
CA LEU A 295 -6.21 3.85 -22.09
C LEU A 295 -7.53 3.20 -22.56
N ASP A 296 -8.66 3.90 -22.46
CA ASP A 296 -9.94 3.44 -23.03
C ASP A 296 -9.84 3.22 -24.55
N GLY A 297 -9.15 4.11 -25.27
CA GLY A 297 -8.91 3.95 -26.71
C GLY A 297 -8.10 2.69 -27.04
N ILE A 298 -7.04 2.41 -26.28
CA ILE A 298 -6.23 1.19 -26.43
C ILE A 298 -7.07 -0.05 -26.06
N ARG A 299 -7.83 0.02 -24.96
CA ARG A 299 -8.70 -1.07 -24.49
C ARG A 299 -9.75 -1.44 -25.54
N ARG A 300 -10.41 -0.45 -26.17
CA ARG A 300 -11.40 -0.69 -27.24
C ARG A 300 -10.79 -1.26 -28.51
N LYS A 301 -9.57 -0.86 -28.87
CA LYS A 301 -8.82 -1.47 -29.98
C LYS A 301 -8.43 -2.91 -29.68
N GLY A 302 -8.20 -3.24 -28.40
CA GLY A 302 -7.88 -4.58 -27.94
C GLY A 302 -6.47 -5.05 -28.28
N GLU A 303 -5.59 -4.14 -28.71
CA GLU A 303 -4.21 -4.44 -29.09
C GLU A 303 -3.28 -3.25 -28.86
N VAL A 304 -2.01 -3.56 -28.59
CA VAL A 304 -0.90 -2.61 -28.50
C VAL A 304 0.15 -3.09 -29.49
N ARG A 305 0.32 -2.34 -30.60
CA ARG A 305 1.22 -2.72 -31.70
C ARG A 305 2.21 -1.63 -32.08
N GLU A 306 1.91 -0.39 -31.72
CA GLU A 306 2.66 0.79 -32.13
C GLU A 306 3.45 1.37 -30.95
N PRO A 307 4.62 2.00 -31.19
CA PRO A 307 5.47 2.53 -30.13
C PRO A 307 4.74 3.50 -29.17
N ASN A 308 3.80 4.27 -29.71
CA ASN A 308 2.97 5.19 -28.93
C ASN A 308 2.08 4.44 -27.94
N ALA A 309 1.41 3.37 -28.38
CA ALA A 309 0.56 2.56 -27.49
C ALA A 309 1.38 1.84 -26.41
N TYR A 310 2.61 1.40 -26.74
CA TYR A 310 3.56 0.86 -25.77
C TYR A 310 3.96 1.90 -24.72
N SER A 311 4.29 3.12 -25.15
CA SER A 311 4.68 4.20 -24.24
C SER A 311 3.55 4.60 -23.28
N THR A 312 2.32 4.70 -23.80
CA THR A 312 1.12 4.98 -22.99
C THR A 312 0.86 3.87 -21.97
N SER A 313 0.93 2.61 -22.42
CA SER A 313 0.68 1.43 -21.58
C SER A 313 1.74 1.28 -20.50
N PHE A 314 3.01 1.47 -20.84
CA PHE A 314 4.12 1.40 -19.91
C PHE A 314 4.00 2.47 -18.83
N TYR A 315 3.73 3.72 -19.20
CA TYR A 315 3.58 4.79 -18.21
C TYR A 315 2.40 4.55 -17.26
N ALA A 316 1.25 4.09 -17.78
CA ALA A 316 0.09 3.76 -16.95
C ALA A 316 0.38 2.69 -15.90
N VAL A 317 0.99 1.59 -16.32
CA VAL A 317 1.32 0.50 -15.39
C VAL A 317 2.45 0.90 -14.44
N HIS A 318 3.43 1.70 -14.90
CA HIS A 318 4.46 2.28 -14.03
C HIS A 318 3.85 3.14 -12.93
N LEU A 319 2.88 4.00 -13.23
CA LEU A 319 2.18 4.78 -12.20
C LEU A 319 1.51 3.87 -11.16
N LEU A 320 0.85 2.79 -11.60
CA LEU A 320 0.21 1.83 -10.70
C LEU A 320 1.23 1.13 -9.81
N THR A 321 2.38 0.68 -10.34
CA THR A 321 3.39 0.00 -9.52
C THR A 321 4.16 0.95 -8.60
N GLU A 322 4.45 2.17 -9.05
CA GLU A 322 5.10 3.18 -8.20
C GLU A 322 4.19 3.61 -7.07
N ARG A 323 2.89 3.75 -7.35
CA ARG A 323 1.91 4.03 -6.30
C ARG A 323 1.76 2.81 -5.42
N PHE A 324 1.25 1.70 -5.95
CA PHE A 324 0.70 0.57 -5.18
C PHE A 324 1.69 -0.54 -4.82
N GLY A 325 2.95 -0.48 -5.25
CA GLY A 325 3.93 -1.55 -5.08
C GLY A 325 3.98 -2.46 -6.30
N GLU A 326 5.15 -3.00 -6.61
CA GLU A 326 5.38 -3.81 -7.81
C GLU A 326 4.73 -5.20 -7.72
N GLU A 327 4.60 -5.75 -6.50
CA GLU A 327 3.92 -7.00 -6.21
C GLU A 327 2.44 -7.00 -6.64
N THR A 328 1.85 -5.81 -6.78
CA THR A 328 0.47 -5.65 -7.25
C THR A 328 0.27 -6.12 -8.67
N LEU A 329 1.31 -6.14 -9.52
CA LEU A 329 1.22 -6.74 -10.85
C LEU A 329 0.89 -8.21 -10.76
N VAL A 330 1.65 -8.97 -9.97
CA VAL A 330 1.43 -10.40 -9.77
C VAL A 330 0.08 -10.65 -9.11
N ASN A 331 -0.27 -9.84 -8.10
CA ASN A 331 -1.54 -9.98 -7.39
C ASN A 331 -2.75 -9.72 -8.31
N TYR A 332 -2.67 -8.72 -9.18
CA TYR A 332 -3.72 -8.46 -10.18
C TYR A 332 -3.95 -9.66 -11.09
N TRP A 333 -2.88 -10.26 -11.63
CA TRP A 333 -3.00 -11.42 -12.51
C TRP A 333 -3.51 -12.66 -11.78
N ARG A 334 -3.08 -12.87 -10.53
CA ARG A 334 -3.60 -13.97 -9.68
C ARG A 334 -5.09 -13.78 -9.41
N ARG A 335 -5.48 -12.57 -9.01
CA ARG A 335 -6.87 -12.21 -8.73
C ARG A 335 -7.76 -12.31 -9.97
N LEU A 336 -7.23 -12.02 -11.15
CA LEU A 336 -7.91 -12.21 -12.42
C LEU A 336 -8.22 -13.70 -12.69
N GLY A 337 -7.30 -14.60 -12.35
CA GLY A 337 -7.56 -16.05 -12.41
C GLY A 337 -8.69 -16.49 -11.48
N GLU A 338 -8.72 -15.96 -10.27
CA GLU A 338 -9.74 -16.26 -9.24
C GLU A 338 -11.14 -15.71 -9.61
N THR A 339 -11.20 -14.48 -10.10
CA THR A 339 -12.47 -13.76 -10.34
C THR A 339 -13.02 -13.94 -11.74
N ASP A 340 -12.17 -14.32 -12.71
CA ASP A 340 -12.47 -14.31 -14.15
C ASP A 340 -12.97 -12.95 -14.67
N ARG A 341 -12.67 -11.86 -13.95
CA ARG A 341 -13.13 -10.50 -14.23
C ARG A 341 -12.06 -9.47 -13.90
N TRP A 342 -11.43 -8.92 -14.92
CA TRP A 342 -10.35 -7.94 -14.75
C TRP A 342 -10.77 -6.59 -14.18
N GLU A 343 -12.01 -6.11 -14.31
CA GLU A 343 -12.39 -4.89 -13.59
C GLU A 343 -12.45 -5.18 -12.09
N THR A 344 -13.05 -6.29 -11.70
CA THR A 344 -13.08 -6.76 -10.31
C THR A 344 -11.68 -7.01 -9.77
N ALA A 345 -10.82 -7.71 -10.52
CA ALA A 345 -9.44 -7.95 -10.09
C ALA A 345 -8.62 -6.66 -9.97
N PHE A 346 -8.85 -5.69 -10.85
CA PHE A 346 -8.19 -4.39 -10.78
C PHE A 346 -8.65 -3.60 -9.56
N GLU A 347 -9.96 -3.52 -9.34
CA GLU A 347 -10.53 -2.83 -8.18
C GLU A 347 -10.12 -3.50 -6.86
N ASP A 348 -10.14 -4.83 -6.78
CA ASP A 348 -9.71 -5.57 -5.59
C ASP A 348 -8.23 -5.31 -5.22
N VAL A 349 -7.37 -5.11 -6.22
CA VAL A 349 -5.92 -4.97 -6.02
C VAL A 349 -5.48 -3.51 -5.87
N PHE A 350 -5.99 -2.62 -6.71
CA PHE A 350 -5.60 -1.21 -6.72
C PHE A 350 -6.58 -0.32 -5.93
N GLY A 351 -7.74 -0.86 -5.55
CA GLY A 351 -8.79 -0.15 -4.82
C GLY A 351 -9.52 0.93 -5.63
N ILE A 352 -9.13 1.15 -6.88
CA ILE A 352 -9.78 2.08 -7.81
C ILE A 352 -10.42 1.27 -8.94
N ALA A 353 -11.65 1.63 -9.34
CA ALA A 353 -12.24 1.06 -10.53
C ALA A 353 -11.39 1.37 -11.77
N MET A 354 -11.17 0.39 -12.63
CA MET A 354 -10.29 0.57 -13.80
C MET A 354 -10.73 1.74 -14.68
N GLN A 355 -12.03 1.92 -14.90
CA GLN A 355 -12.57 3.02 -15.69
C GLN A 355 -12.27 4.39 -15.07
N ASP A 356 -12.17 4.46 -13.75
CA ASP A 356 -11.84 5.69 -13.04
C ASP A 356 -10.37 6.03 -13.24
N PHE A 357 -9.49 5.02 -13.18
CA PHE A 357 -8.08 5.18 -13.51
C PHE A 357 -7.89 5.60 -14.98
N GLU A 358 -8.59 4.93 -15.90
CA GLU A 358 -8.56 5.28 -17.33
C GLU A 358 -9.06 6.71 -17.59
N ARG A 359 -10.00 7.20 -16.78
CA ARG A 359 -10.60 8.54 -16.88
C ARG A 359 -9.67 9.65 -16.37
N ILE A 360 -8.94 9.42 -15.28
CA ILE A 360 -7.98 10.40 -14.75
C ILE A 360 -6.63 10.36 -15.49
N PHE A 361 -6.30 9.25 -16.15
CA PHE A 361 -5.00 9.06 -16.80
C PHE A 361 -4.61 10.18 -17.79
N PRO A 362 -5.49 10.73 -18.66
CA PRO A 362 -5.14 11.87 -19.50
C PRO A 362 -4.60 13.07 -18.72
N THR A 363 -5.19 13.38 -17.55
CA THR A 363 -4.70 14.43 -16.64
C THR A 363 -3.29 14.09 -16.14
N LEU A 364 -3.07 12.85 -15.69
CA LEU A 364 -1.74 12.37 -15.23
C LEU A 364 -0.67 12.45 -16.34
N THR A 365 -1.05 12.29 -17.61
CA THR A 365 -0.11 12.44 -18.72
C THR A 365 0.20 13.91 -19.03
N ALA A 366 -0.81 14.77 -19.02
CA ALA A 366 -0.70 16.18 -19.37
C ALA A 366 0.06 16.96 -18.30
N ASP A 367 -0.23 16.68 -17.03
CA ASP A 367 0.19 17.47 -15.89
C ASP A 367 1.21 16.71 -15.02
N PRO A 368 2.46 17.19 -14.89
CA PRO A 368 3.44 16.59 -13.98
C PRO A 368 3.02 16.64 -12.51
N ASP A 369 2.28 17.68 -12.09
CA ASP A 369 1.90 17.87 -10.70
C ASP A 369 0.79 16.87 -10.36
N ALA A 370 -0.23 16.72 -11.20
CA ALA A 370 -1.26 15.66 -11.05
C ALA A 370 -0.65 14.24 -11.03
N ALA A 371 0.40 13.98 -11.82
CA ALA A 371 1.12 12.71 -11.75
C ALA A 371 1.82 12.53 -10.39
N GLN A 372 2.41 13.60 -9.86
CA GLN A 372 3.04 13.58 -8.54
C GLN A 372 2.01 13.45 -7.42
N GLU A 373 0.84 14.08 -7.54
CA GLU A 373 -0.30 13.91 -6.64
C GLU A 373 -0.80 12.47 -6.60
N PHE A 374 -0.92 11.85 -7.78
CA PHE A 374 -1.28 10.45 -7.89
C PHE A 374 -0.27 9.57 -7.16
N LEU A 375 1.02 9.77 -7.40
CA LEU A 375 2.05 8.96 -6.75
C LEU A 375 2.13 9.21 -5.24
N ALA A 376 2.01 10.47 -4.81
CA ALA A 376 2.04 10.87 -3.41
C ALA A 376 0.74 10.55 -2.66
N ASN A 377 -0.33 10.19 -3.38
CA ASN A 377 -1.69 10.07 -2.88
C ASN A 377 -2.12 11.32 -2.07
N ARG A 378 -1.90 12.51 -2.66
CA ARG A 378 -2.16 13.79 -2.01
C ARG A 378 -2.56 14.82 -3.06
N ASP A 379 -3.57 15.61 -2.76
CA ASP A 379 -4.00 16.77 -3.54
C ASP A 379 -3.05 17.92 -3.18
N LEU A 380 -2.12 18.23 -4.09
CA LEU A 380 -1.05 19.20 -3.88
C LEU A 380 -1.54 20.61 -4.17
N ASP A 381 -2.43 20.78 -5.16
CA ASP A 381 -2.92 22.09 -5.59
C ASP A 381 -4.33 22.45 -5.09
N GLY A 382 -5.07 21.49 -4.52
CA GLY A 382 -6.39 21.69 -3.93
C GLY A 382 -7.55 21.63 -4.93
N ASP A 383 -7.33 21.13 -6.14
CA ASP A 383 -8.33 21.04 -7.19
C ASP A 383 -9.28 19.83 -7.06
N GLY A 384 -8.95 18.87 -6.19
CA GLY A 384 -9.73 17.66 -5.93
C GLY A 384 -9.78 16.66 -7.09
N LEU A 385 -8.95 16.80 -8.12
CA LEU A 385 -8.93 15.94 -9.30
C LEU A 385 -8.36 14.55 -9.00
N ILE A 386 -7.37 14.44 -8.12
CA ILE A 386 -6.64 13.18 -7.87
C ILE A 386 -6.81 12.66 -6.44
N ALA A 387 -6.47 13.44 -5.40
CA ALA A 387 -6.76 13.06 -4.01
C ALA A 387 -7.97 13.84 -3.47
N GLY A 388 -8.83 13.20 -2.69
CA GLY A 388 -10.11 13.78 -2.28
C GLY A 388 -11.29 13.49 -3.22
N SER A 389 -11.03 12.93 -4.41
CA SER A 389 -12.09 12.31 -5.21
C SER A 389 -12.53 10.99 -4.57
N ALA A 390 -13.84 10.68 -4.59
CA ALA A 390 -14.40 9.43 -4.07
C ALA A 390 -13.88 8.15 -4.78
N ALA A 391 -12.96 8.29 -5.75
CA ALA A 391 -12.51 7.25 -6.65
C ALA A 391 -11.14 6.62 -6.30
N MET A 392 -10.42 7.10 -5.26
CA MET A 392 -8.99 6.79 -5.10
C MET A 392 -8.58 6.39 -3.65
N PRO A 393 -8.33 5.10 -3.35
CA PRO A 393 -7.71 4.69 -2.10
C PRO A 393 -6.17 4.56 -2.19
N ALA A 394 -5.53 4.54 -1.02
CA ALA A 394 -4.09 4.71 -0.86
C ALA A 394 -3.26 3.39 -0.95
N PRO A 395 -1.94 3.41 -1.27
CA PRO A 395 -1.21 2.23 -1.75
C PRO A 395 -0.52 1.21 -0.78
N GLY A 396 -0.34 -0.03 -1.29
CA GLY A 396 0.84 -0.91 -1.12
C GLY A 396 1.12 -1.55 0.25
N ASN A 397 2.18 -1.11 0.95
CA ASN A 397 2.50 -1.63 2.29
C ASN A 397 1.55 -1.11 3.38
N MET A 398 0.74 -0.08 3.07
CA MET A 398 -0.45 0.13 3.88
C MET A 398 -1.41 -1.05 3.77
N ALA A 399 -1.43 -1.90 2.75
CA ALA A 399 -2.28 -3.10 2.78
C ALA A 399 -1.88 -4.05 3.91
N ALA A 400 -0.59 -4.26 4.18
CA ALA A 400 -0.14 -5.07 5.32
C ALA A 400 -0.41 -4.37 6.66
N GLN A 401 -0.11 -3.09 6.78
CA GLN A 401 -0.40 -2.30 7.99
C GLN A 401 -1.92 -2.19 8.24
N ARG A 402 -2.72 -1.96 7.20
CA ARG A 402 -4.19 -1.93 7.25
C ARG A 402 -4.79 -3.30 7.51
N ARG A 403 -4.19 -4.39 6.98
CA ARG A 403 -4.54 -5.74 7.39
C ARG A 403 -4.28 -5.92 8.88
N ALA A 404 -3.12 -5.48 9.41
CA ALA A 404 -2.85 -5.52 10.85
C ALA A 404 -3.86 -4.68 11.66
N GLN A 405 -4.36 -3.57 11.12
CA GLN A 405 -5.44 -2.80 11.76
C GLN A 405 -6.79 -3.53 11.73
N VAL A 406 -7.11 -4.23 10.65
CA VAL A 406 -8.31 -5.08 10.60
C VAL A 406 -8.16 -6.27 11.57
N VAL A 407 -6.97 -6.86 11.68
CA VAL A 407 -6.64 -7.88 12.68
C VAL A 407 -6.85 -7.34 14.09
N CYS A 408 -6.44 -6.10 14.38
CA CYS A 408 -6.72 -5.45 15.65
C CYS A 408 -8.23 -5.41 15.94
N VAL A 409 -9.03 -4.89 15.02
CA VAL A 409 -10.50 -4.83 15.15
C VAL A 409 -11.08 -6.23 15.41
N GLN A 410 -10.66 -7.24 14.63
CA GLN A 410 -11.12 -8.62 14.78
C GLN A 410 -10.76 -9.19 16.17
N ARG A 411 -9.53 -8.97 16.65
CA ARG A 411 -9.10 -9.43 17.98
C ARG A 411 -9.87 -8.74 19.10
N GLN A 412 -10.07 -7.42 18.99
CA GLN A 412 -10.84 -6.66 19.96
C GLN A 412 -12.29 -7.13 20.04
N LEU A 413 -12.97 -7.28 18.90
CA LEU A 413 -14.33 -7.82 18.86
C LEU A 413 -14.41 -9.23 19.46
N ALA A 414 -13.43 -10.10 19.15
CA ALA A 414 -13.38 -11.44 19.72
C ALA A 414 -13.18 -11.43 21.25
N ALA A 415 -12.29 -10.57 21.76
CA ALA A 415 -12.05 -10.41 23.19
C ALA A 415 -13.29 -9.88 23.94
N LEU A 416 -14.13 -9.10 23.26
CA LEU A 416 -15.43 -8.64 23.76
C LEU A 416 -16.55 -9.69 23.66
N GLY A 417 -16.21 -10.94 23.31
CA GLY A 417 -17.15 -12.06 23.23
C GLY A 417 -18.04 -12.04 21.98
N LEU A 418 -17.67 -11.28 20.95
CA LEU A 418 -18.34 -11.29 19.64
C LEU A 418 -17.66 -12.28 18.71
N SER A 419 -18.31 -12.62 17.59
CA SER A 419 -17.82 -13.64 16.64
C SER A 419 -17.42 -13.04 15.28
N PRO A 420 -16.30 -12.27 15.21
CA PRO A 420 -15.87 -11.62 13.97
C PRO A 420 -15.30 -12.60 12.93
N GLY A 421 -14.99 -13.85 13.32
CA GLY A 421 -14.25 -14.80 12.48
C GLY A 421 -12.75 -14.78 12.81
N ALA A 422 -11.92 -15.33 11.92
CA ALA A 422 -10.47 -15.32 12.08
C ALA A 422 -9.94 -13.88 12.05
N ALA A 423 -8.87 -13.63 12.79
CA ALA A 423 -8.16 -12.35 12.75
C ALA A 423 -7.14 -12.35 11.60
N ASP A 424 -7.66 -12.36 10.37
CA ASP A 424 -6.96 -12.53 9.10
C ASP A 424 -6.64 -11.19 8.38
N GLY A 425 -7.16 -10.09 8.91
CA GLY A 425 -6.99 -8.76 8.32
C GLY A 425 -7.94 -8.46 7.17
N VAL A 426 -8.94 -9.30 6.93
CA VAL A 426 -9.99 -9.12 5.92
C VAL A 426 -11.31 -8.78 6.63
N PRO A 427 -11.94 -7.61 6.37
CA PRO A 427 -13.20 -7.26 7.01
C PRO A 427 -14.35 -8.03 6.35
N GLY A 428 -14.49 -9.32 6.64
CA GLY A 428 -15.50 -10.21 6.06
C GLY A 428 -16.92 -9.98 6.62
N PRO A 429 -17.93 -10.70 6.12
CA PRO A 429 -19.31 -10.59 6.59
C PRO A 429 -19.48 -10.82 8.10
N ARG A 430 -18.70 -11.74 8.69
CA ARG A 430 -18.71 -11.99 10.14
C ARG A 430 -18.11 -10.83 10.93
N THR A 431 -16.98 -10.27 10.49
CA THR A 431 -16.37 -9.08 11.09
C THR A 431 -17.35 -7.92 11.10
N ARG A 432 -18.03 -7.67 9.96
CA ARG A 432 -19.03 -6.60 9.84
C ARG A 432 -20.27 -6.83 10.71
N ALA A 433 -20.76 -8.07 10.80
CA ALA A 433 -21.87 -8.41 11.68
C ALA A 433 -21.52 -8.24 13.17
N ALA A 434 -20.35 -8.76 13.59
CA ALA A 434 -19.84 -8.58 14.94
C ALA A 434 -19.64 -7.10 15.28
N LEU A 435 -19.16 -6.30 14.33
CA LEU A 435 -19.01 -4.86 14.50
C LEU A 435 -20.36 -4.16 14.65
N ALA A 436 -21.35 -4.51 13.83
CA ALA A 436 -22.70 -3.96 13.96
C ALA A 436 -23.33 -4.28 15.32
N ASP A 437 -23.15 -5.51 15.80
CA ASP A 437 -23.58 -5.94 17.14
C ASP A 437 -22.88 -5.15 18.25
N PHE A 438 -21.55 -4.95 18.14
CA PHE A 438 -20.79 -4.12 19.07
C PHE A 438 -21.35 -2.70 19.13
N VAL A 439 -21.53 -2.07 17.98
CA VAL A 439 -22.00 -0.69 17.86
C VAL A 439 -23.45 -0.55 18.35
N GLN A 440 -24.29 -1.58 18.20
CA GLN A 440 -25.64 -1.61 18.78
C GLN A 440 -25.64 -1.70 20.32
N ARG A 441 -24.61 -2.32 20.92
CA ARG A 441 -24.47 -2.41 22.39
C ARG A 441 -23.96 -1.10 23.01
N GLN A 442 -23.46 -0.16 22.21
CA GLN A 442 -23.01 1.15 22.68
C GLN A 442 -24.20 2.08 22.97
N GLY A 443 -24.13 2.79 24.10
CA GLY A 443 -25.13 3.79 24.49
C GLY A 443 -24.62 5.23 24.38
N GLY A 444 -25.54 6.19 24.25
CA GLY A 444 -25.26 7.62 24.40
C GLY A 444 -24.13 8.15 23.51
N SER A 445 -23.13 8.77 24.13
CA SER A 445 -21.94 9.34 23.46
C SER A 445 -21.05 8.29 22.79
N GLY A 446 -21.02 7.05 23.29
CA GLY A 446 -20.24 5.96 22.69
C GLY A 446 -20.77 5.59 21.30
N ARG A 447 -22.10 5.52 21.16
CA ARG A 447 -22.75 5.25 19.86
C ARG A 447 -22.47 6.34 18.83
N ALA A 448 -22.56 7.61 19.26
CA ALA A 448 -22.37 8.77 18.39
C ALA A 448 -20.98 8.80 17.72
N VAL A 449 -19.93 8.29 18.39
CA VAL A 449 -18.59 8.20 17.79
C VAL A 449 -18.57 7.22 16.62
N PHE A 450 -19.18 6.05 16.77
CA PHE A 450 -19.21 5.02 15.73
C PHE A 450 -20.10 5.37 14.54
N ASP A 451 -21.17 6.14 14.76
CA ASP A 451 -22.03 6.62 13.68
C ASP A 451 -21.30 7.65 12.77
N LEU A 452 -20.18 8.21 13.22
CA LEU A 452 -19.33 9.10 12.42
C LEU A 452 -18.24 8.36 11.63
N LEU A 453 -17.96 7.09 11.96
CA LEU A 453 -16.93 6.32 11.28
C LEU A 453 -17.45 5.79 9.94
N PRO A 454 -16.63 5.82 8.87
CA PRO A 454 -16.97 5.14 7.63
C PRO A 454 -17.01 3.62 7.83
N ASP A 455 -17.70 2.91 6.93
CA ASP A 455 -17.77 1.45 6.94
C ASP A 455 -16.38 0.81 7.09
N LEU A 456 -16.33 -0.30 7.84
CA LEU A 456 -15.07 -0.99 8.07
C LEU A 456 -14.48 -1.50 6.74
N SER A 457 -13.32 -0.94 6.42
CA SER A 457 -12.44 -1.28 5.30
C SER A 457 -11.00 -1.28 5.82
N PRO A 458 -10.04 -1.82 5.06
CA PRO A 458 -8.63 -1.65 5.41
C PRO A 458 -8.26 -0.17 5.67
N GLY A 459 -8.81 0.76 4.88
CA GLY A 459 -8.52 2.20 5.01
C GLY A 459 -9.07 2.85 6.27
N SER A 460 -10.20 2.35 6.81
CA SER A 460 -10.85 2.89 8.02
C SER A 460 -10.53 2.08 9.29
N ALA A 461 -9.87 0.92 9.15
CA ALA A 461 -9.64 -0.01 10.25
C ALA A 461 -8.81 0.58 11.41
N VAL A 462 -7.91 1.53 11.13
CA VAL A 462 -7.11 2.22 12.17
C VAL A 462 -8.00 3.02 13.13
N ALA A 463 -9.02 3.71 12.59
CA ALA A 463 -9.97 4.46 13.40
C ALA A 463 -10.87 3.50 14.19
N TRP A 464 -11.35 2.42 13.56
CA TRP A 464 -12.13 1.40 14.24
C TRP A 464 -11.36 0.72 15.39
N CYS A 465 -10.12 0.28 15.16
CA CYS A 465 -9.25 -0.34 16.17
C CYS A 465 -9.06 0.60 17.38
N ARG A 466 -8.81 1.89 17.12
CA ARG A 466 -8.68 2.91 18.16
C ARG A 466 -9.97 3.09 18.96
N GLU A 467 -11.09 3.38 18.29
CA GLU A 467 -12.34 3.75 18.98
C GLU A 467 -12.93 2.57 19.77
N ILE A 468 -12.78 1.33 19.29
CA ILE A 468 -13.16 0.14 20.06
C ILE A 468 -12.30 0.04 21.33
N GLY A 469 -10.97 0.19 21.21
CA GLY A 469 -10.07 0.17 22.37
C GLY A 469 -10.28 1.34 23.33
N ALA A 470 -10.73 2.50 22.85
CA ALA A 470 -11.03 3.66 23.68
C ALA A 470 -12.35 3.51 24.45
N THR A 471 -13.32 2.77 23.91
CA THR A 471 -14.66 2.59 24.50
C THR A 471 -14.78 1.33 25.35
N ALA A 472 -13.93 0.33 25.13
CA ALA A 472 -13.92 -0.92 25.87
C ALA A 472 -12.52 -1.19 26.49
N PRO A 473 -12.35 -1.04 27.81
CA PRO A 473 -11.07 -1.23 28.49
C PRO A 473 -10.43 -2.60 28.23
N GLU A 474 -11.23 -3.67 28.13
CA GLU A 474 -10.75 -5.03 27.86
C GLU A 474 -10.15 -5.17 26.45
N ALA A 475 -10.60 -4.36 25.50
CA ALA A 475 -10.07 -4.31 24.13
C ALA A 475 -8.85 -3.38 24.01
N ALA A 476 -8.60 -2.54 25.01
CA ALA A 476 -7.57 -1.52 24.97
C ALA A 476 -6.15 -2.10 25.07
N GLU A 477 -5.98 -3.25 25.73
CA GLU A 477 -4.71 -3.99 25.80
C GLU A 477 -4.29 -4.60 24.46
N LEU A 478 -5.24 -4.76 23.52
CA LEU A 478 -5.00 -5.32 22.19
C LEU A 478 -4.62 -4.26 21.16
N LEU A 479 -4.55 -2.99 21.55
CA LEU A 479 -4.01 -1.93 20.70
C LEU A 479 -2.51 -2.19 20.50
N PRO A 480 -2.00 -2.15 19.26
CA PRO A 480 -0.56 -2.22 19.02
C PRO A 480 0.27 -1.20 19.81
N SER A 481 -0.29 -0.04 20.13
CA SER A 481 0.35 1.00 20.97
C SER A 481 0.39 0.70 22.47
N ALA A 482 -0.34 -0.32 22.93
CA ALA A 482 -0.33 -0.73 24.33
C ALA A 482 1.01 -1.38 24.72
N ALA A 483 1.67 -2.02 23.76
CA ALA A 483 3.02 -2.54 23.93
C ALA A 483 4.05 -1.40 23.98
N PRO A 484 5.19 -1.58 24.68
CA PRO A 484 6.34 -0.69 24.55
C PRO A 484 6.77 -0.57 23.08
N PRO A 485 7.24 0.60 22.64
CA PRO A 485 7.68 0.77 21.26
C PRO A 485 8.91 -0.10 21.01
N GLU A 486 9.07 -0.55 19.77
CA GLU A 486 10.33 -1.10 19.32
C GLU A 486 11.38 0.01 19.33
N VAL A 487 12.49 -0.22 20.03
CA VAL A 487 13.61 0.72 20.08
C VAL A 487 14.79 0.10 19.35
N VAL A 488 15.27 0.79 18.33
CA VAL A 488 16.35 0.36 17.47
C VAL A 488 17.53 1.29 17.71
N LEU A 489 18.59 0.74 18.26
CA LEU A 489 19.81 1.45 18.61
C LEU A 489 20.89 1.18 17.56
N ALA A 490 21.69 2.20 17.23
CA ALA A 490 22.94 2.01 16.51
C ALA A 490 23.90 1.14 17.32
N ALA A 491 24.84 0.46 16.65
CA ALA A 491 25.61 -0.63 17.23
C ALA A 491 26.46 -0.20 18.44
N GLU A 492 26.92 1.05 18.46
CA GLU A 492 27.79 1.59 19.51
C GLU A 492 26.99 2.22 20.68
N VAL A 493 25.66 2.28 20.57
CA VAL A 493 24.79 2.86 21.60
C VAL A 493 24.50 1.83 22.71
N PRO A 494 24.75 2.15 23.99
CA PRO A 494 24.45 1.24 25.09
C PRO A 494 22.95 0.96 25.25
N GLU A 495 22.58 -0.29 25.59
CA GLU A 495 21.19 -0.71 25.82
C GLU A 495 20.47 0.11 26.90
N ALA A 496 21.22 0.65 27.88
CA ALA A 496 20.67 1.56 28.89
C ALA A 496 19.97 2.79 28.27
N MET A 497 20.42 3.24 27.09
CA MET A 497 19.72 4.30 26.35
C MET A 497 18.36 3.81 25.83
N GLY A 498 18.28 2.55 25.40
CA GLY A 498 17.03 1.92 24.99
C GLY A 498 15.98 1.91 26.10
N GLU A 499 16.41 1.65 27.35
CA GLU A 499 15.54 1.72 28.53
C GLU A 499 15.02 3.15 28.76
N VAL A 500 15.91 4.15 28.73
CA VAL A 500 15.52 5.56 28.85
C VAL A 500 14.50 5.95 27.79
N LEU A 501 14.69 5.54 26.53
CA LEU A 501 13.76 5.86 25.44
C LEU A 501 12.40 5.20 25.60
N ARG A 502 12.36 3.93 26.05
CA ARG A 502 11.11 3.20 26.33
C ARG A 502 10.32 3.88 27.44
N ASP A 503 10.99 4.27 28.52
CA ASP A 503 10.34 4.95 29.65
C ASP A 503 9.78 6.32 29.24
N LEU A 504 10.59 7.13 28.54
CA LEU A 504 10.16 8.45 28.06
C LEU A 504 8.99 8.37 27.08
N TYR A 505 8.98 7.36 26.20
CA TYR A 505 7.84 7.13 25.31
C TYR A 505 6.59 6.69 26.09
N GLY A 506 6.75 5.81 27.08
CA GLY A 506 5.67 5.39 27.97
C GLY A 506 5.01 6.58 28.66
N GLU A 507 5.82 7.47 29.26
CA GLU A 507 5.34 8.71 29.87
C GLU A 507 4.57 9.61 28.88
N ALA A 508 5.12 9.80 27.66
CA ALA A 508 4.48 10.59 26.61
C ALA A 508 3.12 10.01 26.18
N ARG A 509 3.05 8.70 26.00
CA ARG A 509 1.83 7.97 25.65
C ARG A 509 0.77 8.06 26.75
N ASP A 510 1.18 7.86 28.00
CA ASP A 510 0.29 7.87 29.14
C ASP A 510 -0.24 9.29 29.41
N ALA A 511 0.59 10.32 29.20
CA ALA A 511 0.16 11.72 29.23
C ALA A 511 -0.86 12.04 28.12
N ALA A 512 -0.64 11.56 26.89
CA ALA A 512 -1.59 11.74 25.79
C ALA A 512 -2.95 11.08 26.09
N THR A 513 -2.92 9.89 26.67
CA THR A 513 -4.11 9.16 27.09
C THR A 513 -4.82 9.90 28.23
N GLY A 514 -4.10 10.35 29.25
CA GLY A 514 -4.67 10.98 30.44
C GLY A 514 -5.30 12.35 30.16
N VAL A 515 -4.66 13.17 29.32
CA VAL A 515 -5.12 14.54 29.04
C VAL A 515 -6.20 14.57 27.95
N TYR A 516 -6.04 13.81 26.88
CA TYR A 516 -6.92 13.91 25.71
C TYR A 516 -7.84 12.70 25.52
N GLY A 517 -7.68 11.64 26.32
CA GLY A 517 -8.40 10.39 26.09
C GLY A 517 -8.08 9.76 24.73
N LEU A 518 -6.92 10.08 24.16
CA LEU A 518 -6.47 9.59 22.86
C LEU A 518 -5.41 8.50 23.07
N ARG A 519 -5.61 7.36 22.44
CA ARG A 519 -4.60 6.30 22.31
C ARG A 519 -4.27 6.13 20.83
N ALA A 520 -2.99 5.92 20.52
CA ALA A 520 -2.61 5.56 19.17
C ALA A 520 -3.14 4.15 18.85
N ALA A 521 -3.48 3.87 17.61
CA ALA A 521 -3.73 2.51 17.16
C ALA A 521 -2.41 1.79 16.83
N THR A 522 -1.36 2.52 16.48
CA THR A 522 -0.05 1.96 16.12
C THR A 522 1.06 2.42 17.06
N ALA A 523 2.05 1.57 17.28
CA ALA A 523 3.29 1.95 17.94
C ALA A 523 4.30 2.41 16.88
N PRO A 524 4.93 3.58 17.00
CA PRO A 524 6.06 3.96 16.17
C PRO A 524 7.30 3.18 16.59
N VAL A 525 8.24 3.01 15.66
CA VAL A 525 9.60 2.58 15.98
C VAL A 525 10.43 3.78 16.43
N VAL A 526 11.15 3.65 17.54
CA VAL A 526 12.08 4.67 18.02
C VAL A 526 13.48 4.31 17.53
N ILE A 527 14.03 5.11 16.64
CA ILE A 527 15.35 4.90 16.03
C ILE A 527 16.32 5.89 16.67
N TYR A 528 17.42 5.37 17.22
CA TYR A 528 18.45 6.18 17.85
C TYR A 528 19.82 5.88 17.25
N ALA A 529 20.49 6.93 16.77
CA ALA A 529 21.84 6.86 16.21
C ALA A 529 22.75 7.94 16.79
N GLN A 530 24.07 7.79 16.61
CA GLN A 530 25.05 8.79 17.04
C GLN A 530 25.60 9.63 15.89
N ASP A 531 25.54 9.11 14.66
CA ASP A 531 25.93 9.83 13.46
C ASP A 531 25.00 9.58 12.26
N ALA A 532 25.23 10.36 11.19
CA ALA A 532 24.39 10.37 10.01
C ALA A 532 24.55 9.12 9.13
N ASP A 533 25.71 8.48 9.14
CA ASP A 533 25.98 7.32 8.27
C ASP A 533 25.28 6.08 8.84
N GLU A 534 25.39 5.87 10.16
CA GLU A 534 24.62 4.85 10.88
C GLU A 534 23.12 5.07 10.71
N LEU A 535 22.66 6.31 10.93
CA LEU A 535 21.25 6.64 10.80
C LEU A 535 20.74 6.41 9.37
N THR A 536 21.54 6.72 8.35
CA THR A 536 21.20 6.44 6.95
C THR A 536 20.98 4.94 6.74
N GLY A 537 21.88 4.10 7.25
CA GLY A 537 21.75 2.64 7.18
C GLY A 537 20.51 2.13 7.91
N MET A 538 20.18 2.70 9.08
CA MET A 538 19.01 2.32 9.87
C MET A 538 17.70 2.76 9.21
N LEU A 539 17.64 3.95 8.63
CA LEU A 539 16.42 4.47 7.98
C LEU A 539 16.06 3.72 6.69
N ARG A 540 17.03 3.04 6.06
CA ARG A 540 16.81 2.18 4.88
C ARG A 540 16.16 0.84 5.21
N ARG A 541 16.14 0.43 6.48
CA ARG A 541 15.55 -0.85 6.89
C ARG A 541 14.04 -0.72 7.06
N ASP A 542 13.35 -1.80 6.74
CA ASP A 542 11.95 -1.97 7.09
C ASP A 542 11.81 -2.30 8.57
N TYR A 543 10.90 -1.60 9.24
CA TYR A 543 10.47 -1.90 10.61
C TYR A 543 8.96 -2.20 10.62
N PRO A 544 8.47 -2.96 11.61
CA PRO A 544 7.04 -3.10 11.84
C PRO A 544 6.34 -1.73 11.87
N GLY A 545 5.49 -1.46 10.87
CA GLY A 545 4.75 -0.20 10.77
C GLY A 545 5.50 0.97 10.13
N ALA A 546 6.74 0.79 9.66
CA ALA A 546 7.53 1.85 9.03
C ALA A 546 8.43 1.33 7.88
N LEU A 547 8.15 1.75 6.64
CA LEU A 547 8.86 1.35 5.41
C LEU A 547 10.22 2.00 5.26
N GLY A 548 11.26 1.22 4.95
CA GLY A 548 12.60 1.69 4.69
C GLY A 548 12.62 2.80 3.62
N LEU A 549 13.40 3.84 3.88
CA LEU A 549 13.57 4.96 2.95
C LEU A 549 14.55 4.60 1.83
N SER A 550 14.41 5.24 0.67
CA SER A 550 15.45 5.14 -0.36
C SER A 550 16.77 5.71 0.16
N GLU A 551 17.89 5.30 -0.44
CA GLU A 551 19.22 5.75 -0.02
C GLU A 551 19.35 7.29 0.00
N ASN A 552 18.76 7.96 -0.99
CA ASN A 552 18.80 9.43 -1.08
C ASN A 552 17.94 10.10 0.01
N GLU A 553 16.74 9.58 0.26
CA GLU A 553 15.84 10.10 1.31
C GLU A 553 16.42 9.86 2.71
N ALA A 554 16.89 8.63 2.96
CA ALA A 554 17.56 8.25 4.21
C ALA A 554 18.74 9.16 4.50
N GLY A 555 19.62 9.39 3.52
CA GLY A 555 20.79 10.26 3.67
C GLY A 555 20.42 11.73 3.89
N LEU A 556 19.36 12.22 3.24
CA LEU A 556 18.88 13.59 3.46
C LEU A 556 18.39 13.77 4.90
N HIS A 557 17.51 12.89 5.36
CA HIS A 557 16.96 12.94 6.71
C HIS A 557 18.04 12.72 7.77
N ALA A 558 18.93 11.76 7.58
CA ALA A 558 20.01 11.51 8.53
C ALA A 558 20.91 12.72 8.73
N ARG A 559 21.30 13.41 7.64
CA ARG A 559 22.06 14.67 7.74
C ARG A 559 21.27 15.79 8.42
N SER A 560 19.95 15.83 8.22
CA SER A 560 19.05 16.79 8.89
C SER A 560 19.03 16.54 10.41
N TYR A 561 18.74 15.31 10.83
CA TYR A 561 18.65 14.93 12.26
C TYR A 561 19.99 15.06 12.98
N CYS A 562 21.08 14.59 12.38
CA CYS A 562 22.40 14.61 13.02
C CYS A 562 23.13 15.96 12.84
N GLY A 563 22.68 16.81 11.91
CA GLY A 563 23.31 18.10 11.60
C GLY A 563 23.04 19.21 12.64
N ALA A 564 22.11 18.99 13.58
CA ALA A 564 21.75 19.97 14.62
C ALA A 564 22.86 20.24 15.66
N GLY A 565 23.91 19.41 15.69
CA GLY A 565 24.99 19.46 16.69
C GLY A 565 24.56 18.91 18.06
N ALA A 566 25.48 18.93 19.05
CA ALA A 566 25.31 18.37 20.40
C ALA A 566 24.22 19.02 21.28
N ASP A 567 23.37 19.88 20.73
CA ASP A 567 22.32 20.59 21.46
C ASP A 567 20.97 19.86 21.32
N ILE A 568 20.59 19.15 22.38
CA ILE A 568 19.30 18.42 22.46
C ILE A 568 18.12 19.35 22.17
N ALA A 569 18.22 20.65 22.47
CA ALA A 569 17.16 21.62 22.20
C ALA A 569 17.03 22.00 20.72
N ARG A 570 17.98 21.59 19.86
CA ARG A 570 18.02 21.87 18.42
C ARG A 570 17.74 20.67 17.52
N LEU A 571 17.42 19.51 18.09
CA LEU A 571 17.10 18.31 17.33
C LEU A 571 16.11 18.64 16.20
N ALA A 572 16.49 18.32 14.95
CA ALA A 572 15.66 18.62 13.78
C ALA A 572 14.34 17.86 13.83
N THR A 573 13.24 18.51 13.47
CA THR A 573 11.87 17.94 13.45
C THR A 573 11.49 17.56 12.03
N ASP A 574 12.22 16.62 11.43
CA ASP A 574 11.63 15.91 10.31
C ASP A 574 10.64 14.89 10.91
N LEU A 575 9.50 14.70 10.27
CA LEU A 575 8.49 13.73 10.70
C LEU A 575 8.48 12.60 9.69
N LEU A 576 8.91 11.42 10.16
CA LEU A 576 8.87 10.21 9.36
C LEU A 576 7.69 9.34 9.84
N PRO A 577 6.71 9.03 8.97
CA PRO A 577 5.55 8.23 9.37
C PRO A 577 5.96 6.92 10.05
N GLY A 578 5.36 6.64 11.22
CA GLY A 578 5.63 5.45 12.01
C GLY A 578 7.00 5.44 12.71
N ARG A 579 7.72 6.56 12.76
CA ARG A 579 9.06 6.65 13.35
C ARG A 579 9.21 7.83 14.28
N ILE A 580 9.94 7.61 15.37
CA ILE A 580 10.53 8.66 16.19
C ILE A 580 12.05 8.54 16.00
N VAL A 581 12.67 9.54 15.39
CA VAL A 581 14.09 9.47 15.01
C VAL A 581 14.88 10.46 15.84
N LEU A 582 15.92 9.95 16.49
CA LEU A 582 16.80 10.69 17.37
C LEU A 582 18.24 10.47 16.92
N CYS A 583 18.99 11.57 16.80
CA CYS A 583 20.42 11.52 16.53
C CYS A 583 21.15 12.43 17.50
N LEU A 584 22.00 11.86 18.36
CA LEU A 584 22.72 12.60 19.40
C LEU A 584 24.16 12.09 19.50
N PRO A 585 25.17 12.99 19.61
CA PRO A 585 26.56 12.58 19.76
C PRO A 585 26.80 11.67 20.97
N GLU A 586 27.86 10.88 20.91
CA GLU A 586 28.25 9.93 21.95
C GLU A 586 28.36 10.58 23.34
N GLU A 587 28.97 11.77 23.43
CA GLU A 587 29.19 12.44 24.73
C GLU A 587 27.87 12.90 25.37
N VAL A 588 26.90 13.28 24.55
CA VAL A 588 25.56 13.66 25.01
C VAL A 588 24.81 12.43 25.50
N THR A 589 24.90 11.33 24.75
CA THR A 589 24.33 10.03 25.10
C THR A 589 24.86 9.55 26.46
N ALA A 590 26.18 9.57 26.67
CA ALA A 590 26.81 9.18 27.93
C ALA A 590 26.34 10.04 29.13
N ARG A 591 26.14 11.34 28.92
CA ARG A 591 25.63 12.25 29.95
C ARG A 591 24.16 12.00 30.30
N LEU A 592 23.33 11.62 29.32
CA LEU A 592 21.94 11.25 29.56
C LEU A 592 21.84 9.96 30.39
N ILE A 593 22.60 8.93 30.01
CA ILE A 593 22.63 7.64 30.72
C ILE A 593 23.13 7.80 32.16
N SER A 594 24.17 8.62 32.38
CA SER A 594 24.73 8.85 33.72
C SER A 594 23.90 9.80 34.59
N GLY A 595 22.80 10.38 34.07
CA GLY A 595 22.02 11.41 34.76
C GLY A 595 22.71 12.77 34.87
N ALA A 596 23.88 12.95 34.22
CA ALA A 596 24.63 14.20 34.18
C ALA A 596 24.04 15.24 33.19
N ALA A 597 22.99 14.88 32.46
CA ALA A 597 22.16 15.76 31.64
C ALA A 597 20.67 15.46 31.89
N SER A 598 19.85 16.51 31.88
CA SER A 598 18.39 16.37 32.03
C SER A 598 17.78 15.69 30.81
N THR A 599 16.89 14.71 31.05
CA THR A 599 16.08 14.06 30.02
C THR A 599 14.89 14.92 29.57
N GLU A 600 14.64 16.06 30.20
CA GLU A 600 13.44 16.89 29.97
C GLU A 600 13.31 17.35 28.51
N ALA A 601 14.41 17.73 27.86
CA ALA A 601 14.37 18.12 26.45
C ALA A 601 14.06 16.92 25.52
N LEU A 602 14.56 15.74 25.86
CA LEU A 602 14.31 14.49 25.14
C LEU A 602 12.86 14.01 25.35
N SER A 603 12.37 14.06 26.58
CA SER A 603 10.98 13.79 26.95
C SER A 603 10.01 14.67 26.15
N ARG A 604 10.26 15.98 26.13
CA ARG A 604 9.47 16.94 25.32
C ARG A 604 9.45 16.59 23.84
N ARG A 605 10.60 16.14 23.32
CA ARG A 605 10.74 15.77 21.91
C ARG A 605 9.94 14.50 21.60
N ILE A 606 10.08 13.46 22.41
CA ILE A 606 9.34 12.21 22.24
C ILE A 606 7.83 12.46 22.37
N ALA A 607 7.40 13.29 23.33
CA ALA A 607 6.00 13.69 23.46
C ALA A 607 5.49 14.44 22.21
N TYR A 608 6.30 15.33 21.65
CA TYR A 608 5.97 16.04 20.42
C TYR A 608 5.82 15.09 19.22
N ASP A 609 6.80 14.21 19.00
CA ASP A 609 6.76 13.25 17.88
C ASP A 609 5.64 12.21 18.07
N HIS A 610 5.35 11.79 19.30
CA HIS A 610 4.20 10.94 19.62
C HIS A 610 2.86 11.62 19.31
N ALA A 611 2.72 12.90 19.66
CA ALA A 611 1.54 13.68 19.32
C ALA A 611 1.36 13.79 17.79
N HIS A 612 2.44 13.99 17.05
CA HIS A 612 2.39 13.98 15.57
C HIS A 612 2.03 12.62 15.00
N HIS A 613 2.55 11.54 15.58
CA HIS A 613 2.17 10.18 15.21
C HIS A 613 0.67 9.93 15.40
N LEU A 614 0.11 10.34 16.55
CA LEU A 614 -1.33 10.31 16.82
C LEU A 614 -2.13 11.11 15.78
N LEU A 615 -1.64 12.30 15.42
CA LEU A 615 -2.28 13.18 14.46
C LEU A 615 -2.25 12.62 13.03
N ALA A 616 -1.14 11.98 12.66
CA ALA A 616 -1.02 11.28 11.38
C ALA A 616 -2.02 10.12 11.26
N GLU A 617 -2.28 9.39 12.35
CA GLU A 617 -3.28 8.30 12.38
C GLU A 617 -4.72 8.79 12.23
N ILE A 618 -5.03 10.01 12.69
CA ILE A 618 -6.35 10.62 12.48
C ILE A 618 -6.47 11.31 11.11
N GLY A 619 -5.51 11.08 10.21
CA GLY A 619 -5.56 11.56 8.82
C GLY A 619 -5.04 12.98 8.62
N LEU A 620 -4.41 13.59 9.62
CA LEU A 620 -3.80 14.92 9.51
C LEU A 620 -2.31 14.78 9.24
N ARG A 621 -1.88 14.98 7.99
CA ARG A 621 -0.44 15.05 7.68
C ARG A 621 0.17 16.40 8.07
N ASP A 622 1.47 16.33 8.34
CA ASP A 622 2.34 17.42 8.80
C ASP A 622 2.15 18.73 8.01
N PRO A 623 1.71 19.81 8.68
CA PRO A 623 1.49 21.12 8.08
C PRO A 623 2.76 21.97 7.92
N LEU A 624 3.96 21.46 8.27
CA LEU A 624 5.23 22.17 8.07
C LEU A 624 5.85 21.97 6.68
N MET A 625 5.32 21.05 5.86
CA MET A 625 5.87 20.70 4.53
C MET A 625 5.03 21.20 3.34
N SER A 626 4.09 22.13 3.55
CA SER A 626 3.41 22.82 2.44
C SER A 626 4.09 24.15 2.13
N ASP A 627 4.64 24.28 0.92
CA ASP A 627 5.34 25.46 0.44
C ASP A 627 4.52 26.76 0.58
N GLY A 628 5.10 27.74 1.27
CA GLY A 628 5.14 29.16 0.88
C GLY A 628 3.87 30.00 0.74
N VAL A 629 2.65 29.48 0.86
CA VAL A 629 1.42 30.27 0.66
C VAL A 629 0.63 30.43 1.96
N ALA A 630 0.40 31.68 2.34
CA ALA A 630 -0.16 32.19 3.59
C ALA A 630 -1.63 31.80 3.85
N GLY A 631 -1.90 30.53 4.14
CA GLY A 631 -3.14 30.06 4.74
C GLY A 631 -2.83 29.21 5.97
N LEU A 632 -3.29 29.65 7.14
CA LEU A 632 -3.17 28.95 8.43
C LEU A 632 -3.92 27.59 8.34
N ARG A 633 -3.21 26.54 7.97
CA ARG A 633 -3.69 25.13 7.99
C ARG A 633 -3.44 24.53 9.39
N PRO A 634 -3.95 23.32 9.74
CA PRO A 634 -4.09 22.77 11.12
C PRO A 634 -2.84 22.73 12.03
N ALA A 635 -1.68 23.13 11.51
CA ALA A 635 -0.40 23.29 12.20
C ALA A 635 -0.53 23.85 13.58
N TRP A 636 -1.38 24.85 13.73
CA TRP A 636 -1.40 25.58 14.96
C TRP A 636 -2.10 24.82 16.09
N MET A 637 -3.17 24.09 15.78
CA MET A 637 -3.82 23.21 16.75
C MET A 637 -2.94 21.99 17.07
N VAL A 638 -2.29 21.43 16.05
CA VAL A 638 -1.36 20.31 16.16
C VAL A 638 -0.15 20.64 17.04
N ILE A 639 0.57 21.72 16.70
CA ILE A 639 1.77 22.18 17.41
C ILE A 639 1.42 22.65 18.83
N GLY A 640 0.28 23.33 19.00
CA GLY A 640 -0.19 23.77 20.31
C GLY A 640 -0.54 22.60 21.23
N THR A 641 -1.25 21.59 20.71
CA THR A 641 -1.61 20.38 21.47
C THR A 641 -0.36 19.56 21.83
N ALA A 642 0.55 19.35 20.87
CA ALA A 642 1.81 18.63 21.09
C ALA A 642 2.73 19.31 22.13
N ARG A 643 2.73 20.64 22.19
CA ARG A 643 3.52 21.39 23.20
C ARG A 643 2.84 21.45 24.57
N GLY A 644 1.51 21.50 24.61
CA GLY A 644 0.74 21.33 25.85
C GLY A 644 1.06 19.98 26.53
N LEU A 645 1.06 18.90 25.75
CA LEU A 645 1.50 17.56 26.16
C LEU A 645 2.91 17.56 26.77
N ALA A 646 3.86 18.17 26.06
CA ALA A 646 5.26 18.23 26.47
C ALA A 646 5.51 19.04 27.76
N ARG A 647 4.55 19.86 28.23
CA ARG A 647 4.69 20.71 29.43
C ARG A 647 3.92 20.19 30.65
N GLY A 648 2.98 19.27 30.48
CA GLY A 648 2.15 18.75 31.57
C GLY A 648 2.88 17.66 32.37
N ARG A 649 3.32 17.95 33.60
CA ARG A 649 3.35 16.90 34.63
C ARG A 649 1.94 16.73 35.19
N PRO A 650 1.44 15.50 35.42
CA PRO A 650 0.18 15.30 36.10
C PRO A 650 0.32 15.89 37.51
N SER A 651 -0.49 16.91 37.83
CA SER A 651 -0.78 17.20 39.22
C SER A 651 -1.78 16.15 39.71
N GLU A 652 -1.74 15.81 41.00
CA GLU A 652 -2.66 14.84 41.63
C GLU A 652 -4.16 15.18 41.44
N SER A 653 -4.50 16.34 40.85
CA SER A 653 -5.85 16.78 40.53
C SER A 653 -6.29 16.59 39.07
N GLY A 654 -5.50 15.93 38.20
CA GLY A 654 -5.95 15.54 36.85
C GLY A 654 -6.23 16.69 35.87
N ALA A 655 -5.73 17.90 36.16
CA ALA A 655 -5.75 19.02 35.24
C ALA A 655 -4.31 19.32 34.79
N LEU A 656 -4.14 19.68 33.50
CA LEU A 656 -2.97 20.45 33.04
C LEU A 656 -2.74 21.63 34.01
N PRO A 657 -1.54 22.25 34.06
CA PRO A 657 -1.30 23.47 34.84
C PRO A 657 -2.08 24.66 34.24
N LEU A 658 -3.41 24.59 34.34
CA LEU A 658 -4.43 25.57 34.00
C LEU A 658 -5.18 25.99 35.29
N VAL A 659 -5.05 25.23 36.38
CA VAL A 659 -5.60 25.57 37.72
C VAL A 659 -4.95 26.84 38.32
N GLU A 660 -3.82 27.31 37.80
CA GLU A 660 -3.23 28.59 38.23
C GLU A 660 -3.90 29.85 37.64
N LEU A 661 -4.84 29.71 36.69
CA LEU A 661 -5.70 30.82 36.25
C LEU A 661 -6.94 31.00 37.14
N GLN A 662 -7.20 30.09 38.09
CA GLN A 662 -8.43 30.05 38.87
C GLN A 662 -8.25 30.09 40.40
N ARG A 663 -7.03 30.22 40.92
CA ARG A 663 -6.84 30.51 42.35
C ARG A 663 -6.93 32.02 42.60
N ASP A 664 -7.97 32.39 43.34
CA ASP A 664 -8.12 33.69 43.99
C ASP A 664 -6.79 34.12 44.65
N ASP A 665 -6.46 35.39 44.48
CA ASP A 665 -5.36 36.16 45.10
C ASP A 665 -4.01 36.30 44.36
N GLY A 666 -3.85 35.81 43.12
CA GLY A 666 -2.62 36.14 42.38
C GLY A 666 -2.53 35.63 40.95
N ALA A 667 -3.16 36.32 40.01
CA ALA A 667 -3.06 36.04 38.58
C ALA A 667 -1.60 36.16 38.09
N MET A 668 -1.10 35.13 37.38
CA MET A 668 0.12 35.27 36.58
C MET A 668 -0.13 36.31 35.45
N PRO A 669 0.66 37.39 35.34
CA PRO A 669 0.52 38.36 34.26
C PRO A 669 0.96 37.74 32.92
N LEU A 670 0.35 38.08 31.78
CA LEU A 670 0.79 37.60 30.46
C LEU A 670 2.23 38.03 30.13
N ALA A 671 2.78 39.01 30.87
CA ALA A 671 4.20 39.35 30.89
C ALA A 671 5.10 38.20 31.39
N GLN A 672 4.65 37.36 32.33
CA GLN A 672 5.37 36.15 32.76
C GLN A 672 5.22 34.99 31.76
N LEU A 673 4.08 34.88 31.08
CA LEU A 673 3.91 33.94 29.96
C LEU A 673 4.84 34.34 28.79
N ARG A 674 4.94 35.64 28.49
CA ARG A 674 5.87 36.20 27.49
C ARG A 674 7.34 36.12 27.91
N SER A 675 7.68 36.21 29.21
CA SER A 675 9.07 36.11 29.66
C SER A 675 9.60 34.68 29.69
N ARG A 676 8.70 33.68 29.78
CA ARG A 676 9.03 32.25 29.67
C ARG A 676 8.99 31.71 28.23
N ILE A 677 8.50 32.49 27.27
CA ILE A 677 8.63 32.22 25.83
C ILE A 677 9.83 33.07 25.35
N PRO A 678 11.03 32.48 25.14
CA PRO A 678 12.19 33.21 24.62
C PRO A 678 11.81 34.14 23.46
N ALA A 679 12.29 35.39 23.47
CA ALA A 679 11.98 36.38 22.42
C ALA A 679 12.32 35.94 20.98
N ARG A 680 13.10 34.84 20.82
CA ARG A 680 13.41 34.19 19.54
C ARG A 680 12.37 33.16 19.07
N LEU A 681 11.35 32.84 19.87
CA LEU A 681 10.23 31.95 19.51
C LEU A 681 9.01 32.72 18.95
N ALA A 682 9.19 33.98 18.53
CA ALA A 682 8.19 34.81 17.85
C ALA A 682 7.85 34.32 16.41
N GLY A 683 7.74 33.01 16.23
CA GLY A 683 7.33 32.34 14.99
C GLY A 683 5.95 31.68 15.13
N ALA A 684 5.43 31.17 14.01
CA ALA A 684 4.10 30.55 13.88
C ALA A 684 3.74 29.57 15.01
N SER A 685 4.72 28.90 15.61
CA SER A 685 4.56 27.90 16.67
C SER A 685 4.13 28.45 18.05
N ALA A 686 4.51 29.66 18.45
CA ALA A 686 4.04 30.25 19.72
C ALA A 686 2.61 30.80 19.60
N THR A 687 2.32 31.39 18.44
CA THR A 687 0.98 31.81 18.01
C THR A 687 -0.01 30.64 18.06
N SER A 688 0.47 29.46 17.68
CA SER A 688 -0.30 28.23 17.65
C SER A 688 -0.73 27.72 19.00
N GLU A 689 0.21 27.73 19.95
CA GLU A 689 -0.02 27.29 21.31
C GLU A 689 -1.05 28.18 22.02
N LEU A 690 -0.94 29.50 21.84
CA LEU A 690 -1.88 30.46 22.42
C LEU A 690 -3.31 30.23 21.95
N ALA A 691 -3.51 29.93 20.66
CA ALA A 691 -4.85 29.70 20.12
C ALA A 691 -5.53 28.45 20.72
N VAL A 692 -4.79 27.34 20.91
CA VAL A 692 -5.31 26.12 21.56
C VAL A 692 -5.66 26.39 23.02
N VAL A 693 -4.81 27.13 23.73
CA VAL A 693 -5.05 27.53 25.12
C VAL A 693 -6.33 28.36 25.23
N LEU A 694 -6.54 29.32 24.33
CA LEU A 694 -7.75 30.16 24.34
C LEU A 694 -9.02 29.37 24.04
N LEU A 695 -8.98 28.43 23.09
CA LEU A 695 -10.11 27.55 22.81
C LEU A 695 -10.41 26.60 23.97
N SER A 696 -9.37 26.03 24.58
CA SER A 696 -9.52 25.12 25.72
C SER A 696 -10.06 25.84 26.94
N ALA A 697 -9.60 27.07 27.20
CA ALA A 697 -10.12 27.89 28.29
C ALA A 697 -11.59 28.29 28.08
N ARG A 698 -11.96 28.67 26.85
CA ARG A 698 -13.33 29.10 26.52
C ARG A 698 -14.34 27.97 26.49
N TYR A 699 -13.98 26.84 25.89
CA TYR A 699 -14.92 25.76 25.55
C TYR A 699 -14.69 24.48 26.36
N GLY A 700 -13.60 24.40 27.13
CA GLY A 700 -13.18 23.22 27.88
C GLY A 700 -12.37 22.22 27.04
N GLU A 701 -11.51 21.45 27.70
CA GLU A 701 -10.66 20.43 27.06
C GLU A 701 -11.46 19.28 26.41
N ALA A 702 -12.66 18.99 26.95
CA ALA A 702 -13.58 18.02 26.37
C ALA A 702 -14.00 18.39 24.94
N ARG A 703 -14.09 19.69 24.62
CA ARG A 703 -14.39 20.17 23.27
C ARG A 703 -13.20 20.00 22.34
N LEU A 704 -11.98 20.23 22.81
CA LEU A 704 -10.78 19.94 22.02
C LEU A 704 -10.67 18.43 21.67
N THR A 705 -11.02 17.57 22.62
CA THR A 705 -11.10 16.12 22.38
C THR A 705 -12.17 15.77 21.36
N GLU A 706 -13.37 16.34 21.49
CA GLU A 706 -14.47 16.15 20.53
C GLU A 706 -14.11 16.65 19.13
N PHE A 707 -13.41 17.79 19.03
CA PHE A 707 -12.89 18.31 17.77
C PHE A 707 -12.01 17.27 17.09
N TRP A 708 -10.98 16.78 17.78
CA TRP A 708 -10.07 15.78 17.19
C TRP A 708 -10.75 14.48 16.82
N ARG A 709 -11.73 14.02 17.61
CA ARG A 709 -12.55 12.84 17.26
C ARG A 709 -13.34 13.05 15.97
N ARG A 710 -13.96 14.22 15.79
CA ARG A 710 -14.69 14.55 14.56
C ARG A 710 -13.77 14.67 13.35
N VAL A 711 -12.61 15.29 13.52
CA VAL A 711 -11.61 15.36 12.44
C VAL A 711 -11.19 13.95 12.03
N ALA A 712 -10.91 13.08 13.00
CA ALA A 712 -10.53 11.69 12.76
C ALA A 712 -11.61 10.89 12.02
N ALA A 713 -12.88 11.15 12.33
CA ALA A 713 -14.01 10.41 11.77
C ALA A 713 -14.40 10.92 10.37
N GLN A 714 -14.41 12.24 10.17
CA GLN A 714 -14.98 12.87 8.98
C GLN A 714 -13.92 13.31 7.96
N GLY A 715 -12.66 13.46 8.35
CA GLY A 715 -11.60 14.00 7.50
C GLY A 715 -11.71 15.51 7.19
N ASP A 716 -12.82 16.16 7.56
CA ASP A 716 -13.06 17.59 7.38
C ASP A 716 -12.91 18.36 8.70
N TRP A 717 -11.70 18.89 8.92
CA TRP A 717 -11.38 19.64 10.14
C TRP A 717 -12.10 20.99 10.22
N LYS A 718 -12.52 21.60 9.10
CA LYS A 718 -13.21 22.91 9.14
C LYS A 718 -14.63 22.74 9.64
N SER A 719 -15.35 21.76 9.08
CA SER A 719 -16.70 21.42 9.53
C SER A 719 -16.70 20.93 10.98
N ALA A 720 -15.70 20.11 11.36
CA ALA A 720 -15.53 19.69 12.74
C ALA A 720 -15.30 20.88 13.70
N PHE A 721 -14.46 21.84 13.31
CA PHE A 721 -14.20 23.04 14.11
C PHE A 721 -15.47 23.85 14.33
N GLU A 722 -16.21 24.11 13.25
CA GLU A 722 -17.50 24.83 13.29
C GLU A 722 -18.51 24.13 14.18
N THR A 723 -18.65 22.82 14.03
CA THR A 723 -19.59 22.02 14.81
C THR A 723 -19.26 22.02 16.29
N VAL A 724 -17.97 21.97 16.65
CA VAL A 724 -17.54 21.84 18.04
C VAL A 724 -17.51 23.17 18.77
N TYR A 725 -17.01 24.21 18.10
CA TYR A 725 -16.79 25.52 18.71
C TYR A 725 -17.88 26.54 18.35
N GLY A 726 -18.81 26.19 17.46
CA GLY A 726 -19.93 27.05 17.07
C GLY A 726 -19.53 28.28 16.26
N GLN A 727 -18.31 28.30 15.71
CA GLN A 727 -17.76 29.41 14.91
C GLN A 727 -16.86 28.88 13.81
N SER A 728 -16.79 29.59 12.68
CA SER A 728 -15.89 29.21 11.58
C SER A 728 -14.43 29.40 11.96
N VAL A 729 -13.57 28.60 11.33
CA VAL A 729 -12.11 28.74 11.47
C VAL A 729 -11.70 30.16 11.08
N THR A 730 -12.22 30.67 9.96
CA THR A 730 -11.97 32.03 9.49
C THR A 730 -12.51 33.08 10.46
N GLY A 731 -13.65 32.83 11.10
CA GLY A 731 -14.19 33.70 12.14
C GLY A 731 -13.29 33.76 13.38
N PHE A 732 -12.79 32.62 13.84
CA PHE A 732 -11.82 32.57 14.92
C PHE A 732 -10.49 33.24 14.54
N GLU A 733 -9.94 32.95 13.36
CA GLU A 733 -8.71 33.56 12.85
C GLU A 733 -8.82 35.08 12.76
N GLY A 734 -9.96 35.59 12.31
CA GLY A 734 -10.24 37.02 12.22
C GLY A 734 -10.12 37.74 13.58
N VAL A 735 -10.57 37.09 14.66
CA VAL A 735 -10.51 37.65 16.02
C VAL A 735 -9.20 37.33 16.72
N PHE A 736 -8.57 36.21 16.37
CA PHE A 736 -7.36 35.73 17.02
C PHE A 736 -6.17 36.69 16.85
N GLU A 737 -6.12 37.43 15.74
CA GLU A 737 -5.16 38.52 15.54
C GLU A 737 -5.25 39.62 16.60
N THR A 738 -6.46 39.93 17.07
CA THR A 738 -6.73 40.85 18.18
C THR A 738 -6.34 40.18 19.50
N LEU A 739 -6.78 38.93 19.73
CA LEU A 739 -6.50 38.18 20.96
C LEU A 739 -5.00 37.99 21.22
N ARG A 740 -4.19 37.75 20.18
CA ARG A 740 -2.74 37.56 20.36
C ARG A 740 -2.00 38.86 20.69
N ARG A 741 -2.61 40.03 20.44
CA ARG A 741 -2.02 41.36 20.68
C ARG A 741 -2.50 41.97 22.00
N ASP A 742 -3.72 41.63 22.45
CA ASP A 742 -4.39 42.23 23.61
C ASP A 742 -4.74 41.18 24.68
N GLU A 743 -4.06 41.26 25.84
CA GLU A 743 -4.28 40.38 27.00
C GLU A 743 -5.70 40.46 27.55
N THR A 744 -6.30 41.66 27.54
CA THR A 744 -7.64 41.88 28.08
C THR A 744 -8.67 41.20 27.19
N ALA A 745 -8.50 41.31 25.86
CA ALA A 745 -9.31 40.62 24.87
C ALA A 745 -9.19 39.09 25.00
N ALA A 746 -7.95 38.59 25.14
CA ALA A 746 -7.67 37.17 25.33
C ALA A 746 -8.35 36.60 26.59
N ARG A 747 -8.26 37.31 27.73
CA ARG A 747 -8.91 36.91 28.99
C ARG A 747 -10.44 36.94 28.86
N ALA A 748 -11.00 38.01 28.29
CA ALA A 748 -12.45 38.15 28.08
C ALA A 748 -13.00 37.04 27.16
N TYR A 749 -12.29 36.73 26.08
CA TYR A 749 -12.64 35.62 25.20
C TYR A 749 -12.59 34.27 25.92
N ALA A 750 -11.53 34.02 26.70
CA ALA A 750 -11.32 32.78 27.44
C ALA A 750 -12.35 32.55 28.56
N THR A 751 -12.79 33.60 29.27
CA THR A 751 -13.78 33.48 30.34
C THR A 751 -15.23 33.57 29.85
N GLY A 752 -15.44 33.80 28.55
CA GLY A 752 -16.77 34.06 27.98
C GLY A 752 -17.42 35.35 28.49
N GLN A 753 -16.66 36.24 29.13
CA GLN A 753 -17.17 37.50 29.66
C GLN A 753 -17.14 38.58 28.55
N GLY A 754 -18.30 39.13 28.22
CA GLY A 754 -18.52 40.14 27.17
C GLY A 754 -17.92 41.53 27.44
N ALA A 755 -16.84 41.64 28.23
CA ALA A 755 -16.23 42.91 28.59
C ALA A 755 -15.29 43.49 27.49
N TYR A 756 -15.17 42.81 26.35
CA TYR A 756 -14.46 43.35 25.19
C TYR A 756 -15.47 43.90 24.17
N PRO A 757 -15.39 45.19 23.79
CA PRO A 757 -16.22 45.73 22.73
C PRO A 757 -15.72 45.20 21.40
N TYR A 758 -16.10 43.97 21.06
CA TYR A 758 -15.91 43.42 19.72
C TYR A 758 -16.49 44.40 18.71
N THR A 759 -15.75 44.69 17.65
CA THR A 759 -16.27 45.52 16.56
C THR A 759 -17.54 44.85 15.96
N PRO A 760 -18.43 45.61 15.32
CA PRO A 760 -19.57 45.02 14.62
C PRO A 760 -19.17 43.90 13.64
N GLU A 761 -18.00 44.04 13.01
CA GLU A 761 -17.43 43.05 12.10
C GLU A 761 -16.94 41.78 12.85
N GLU A 762 -16.27 41.93 13.98
CA GLU A 762 -15.84 40.80 14.83
C GLU A 762 -17.05 40.05 15.42
N ARG A 763 -18.10 40.77 15.84
CA ARG A 763 -19.35 40.14 16.32
C ARG A 763 -20.04 39.35 15.22
N ALA A 764 -20.09 39.89 14.00
CA ALA A 764 -20.65 39.20 12.85
C ALA A 764 -19.85 37.93 12.51
N LEU A 765 -18.51 38.00 12.56
CA LEU A 765 -17.62 36.85 12.31
C LEU A 765 -17.75 35.74 13.37
N LEU A 766 -17.99 36.11 14.63
CA LEU A 766 -18.17 35.18 15.76
C LEU A 766 -19.62 34.69 15.91
N GLY A 767 -20.56 35.15 15.08
CA GLY A 767 -21.98 34.82 15.21
C GLY A 767 -22.64 35.38 16.48
N LEU A 768 -22.07 36.43 17.08
CA LEU A 768 -22.60 37.08 18.27
C LEU A 768 -23.72 38.06 17.90
N PRO A 769 -24.77 38.21 18.74
CA PRO A 769 -25.84 39.20 18.48
C PRO A 769 -25.28 40.64 18.49
N PRO A 770 -25.92 41.60 17.79
CA PRO A 770 -25.52 43.00 17.81
C PRO A 770 -25.45 43.56 19.24
N ALA A 771 -24.51 44.47 19.50
CA ALA A 771 -24.27 45.03 20.84
C ALA A 771 -25.52 45.62 21.50
N GLU A 772 -26.41 46.19 20.69
CA GLU A 772 -27.68 46.79 21.09
C GLU A 772 -28.66 45.78 21.74
N VAL A 773 -28.53 44.48 21.44
CA VAL A 773 -29.40 43.42 21.97
C VAL A 773 -28.97 42.95 23.38
N GLU A 774 -27.69 43.08 23.71
CA GLU A 774 -27.15 42.75 25.04
C GLU A 774 -27.41 43.87 26.07
N GLU A 775 -27.31 45.14 25.66
CA GLU A 775 -27.68 46.28 26.51
C GLU A 775 -29.17 46.24 26.88
N ALA A 776 -30.05 45.81 25.96
CA ALA A 776 -31.47 45.63 26.24
C ALA A 776 -31.76 44.49 27.24
N ARG A 777 -30.92 43.44 27.30
CA ARG A 777 -31.04 42.34 28.28
C ARG A 777 -30.42 42.68 29.63
N ALA A 778 -29.35 43.48 29.65
CA ALA A 778 -28.71 43.93 30.88
C ALA A 778 -29.46 45.10 31.55
N GLY A 779 -30.20 45.90 30.78
CA GLY A 779 -30.92 47.10 31.23
C GLY A 779 -32.34 46.88 31.78
N GLY A 780 -32.78 45.63 31.99
CA GLY A 780 -34.14 45.29 32.40
C GLY A 780 -34.53 45.70 33.84
N LYS A 781 -34.67 47.00 34.12
CA LYS A 781 -35.62 47.50 35.13
C LYS A 781 -36.95 47.77 34.42
N VAL A 782 -37.84 46.79 34.44
CA VAL A 782 -39.27 47.01 34.18
C VAL A 782 -39.87 47.66 35.42
N GLY A 783 -40.08 48.98 35.37
CA GLY A 783 -41.03 49.66 36.24
C GLY A 783 -42.40 49.69 35.57
N ILE A 784 -43.41 49.16 36.25
CA ILE A 784 -44.84 49.40 35.99
C ILE A 784 -45.31 50.33 37.11
N PRO A 785 -46.22 51.31 36.89
CA PRO A 785 -46.46 52.18 35.73
C PRO A 785 -45.75 53.54 35.84
#